data_AF-A0A2N2D5Y7-F1
#
_entry.id   AF-A0A2N2D5Y7-F1
#
_cell.length_a   1.000
_cell.length_b   1.000
_cell.length_c   1.000
_cell.angle_alpha   90.00
_cell.angle_beta   90.00
_cell.angle_gamma   90.00
#
_symmetry.space_group_name_H-M   'P 1'
#
loop_
_entity.id
_entity.type
_entity.pdbx_description
1 polymer ?
#
loop_
_entity_poly.entity_id
_entity_poly.type
_entity_poly.pdbx_seq_one_letter_code
_entity_poly.pdbx_strand_id
1 'polypeptide(L)'
;MKVVGCTCNAADLPQGYMVLLKKESIMAFIENMEILKESFPDVWAKMSELEGKLDKDLVKTISTRDGTQILKVGKQFIHDKKVPLSEAENIIKQFNNVKEHSDILFYGMGMGYHIKAFVDQYPGLSFSIYEPVPEVFYQFLCNADLKQMPLHLLKNIYIENCPEDPNIFCGQYVRKISNSVMVIDLPAYRTIFPDKHKTFFAEFEKQINERRLSVATNSTFQKRWTINSLKNFIQVLNSPNILVEKKGYFRNKPAILVAAGPSLEEEIGNLRKIKEDGLAYIFSVGTALNSLIQRQVYPHAACTYDPSEENQIFCKEVLEKGIKSIPLIFGSTVGYETLAKYPGPKSHMLISQDSLAAFYLNAVNQERVESINDATTIAIITLQLLYKLGFNPIILVGQNLAYLDGKNYTAGSTYPSQEAIQPEPNNAVLVKDVYGNEVFSNHSYIRMRQQIENYLSHYTDINIINTTKYGAHIEGTRFETLDTIISQLNHRVVEDEWLESEKIGYDMEYLIKQNHIMNDAHAKVAQLLEKCKLNLDNVRQLADSGNVRRIGQSYEQFNLSMDELRNNQFFATFITPMNRVELEFLILTVSDISRETDPIIKAQLMEQHFRPFLLNCEQDIISISPFFQEMNQSIQDIYKIRTVRQKAAGIKILLVDSDGVLTDGSIYYSASGDEIRKFHYKDCTGINLLKEKGIKILINNPDANPVIKNAAEKLGIHEITSGNKSGIIAVVAKEYGLEQTEIACIFNDMCDLAWFKQVGLSFAVQNASQDLQNAVDYVLAVNGGQGAMLEIAKLLAG
;
A
#
# COMPACT_ATOMS: atom_id res chain seq x y z
N MET A 1 0.49 -30.53 14.93
CA MET A 1 1.34 -30.72 16.14
C MET A 1 0.95 -32.04 16.80
N LYS A 2 1.91 -32.92 17.06
CA LYS A 2 1.70 -34.21 17.75
C LYS A 2 1.41 -33.95 19.24
N VAL A 3 0.30 -34.49 19.75
CA VAL A 3 -0.03 -34.48 21.19
C VAL A 3 0.83 -35.54 21.86
N VAL A 4 1.82 -35.10 22.65
CA VAL A 4 2.57 -35.94 23.58
C VAL A 4 1.85 -35.89 24.91
N GLY A 5 1.36 -37.05 25.38
CA GLY A 5 0.77 -37.17 26.71
C GLY A 5 1.82 -36.91 27.78
N CYS A 6 1.48 -36.04 28.73
CA CYS A 6 2.26 -35.82 29.94
C CYS A 6 1.30 -35.85 31.14
N THR A 7 1.47 -36.88 31.97
CA THR A 7 0.86 -37.00 33.29
C THR A 7 1.65 -36.12 34.26
N CYS A 8 1.04 -35.08 34.84
CA CYS A 8 1.67 -34.30 35.90
C CYS A 8 0.91 -34.45 37.23
N ASN A 9 1.68 -34.84 38.25
CA ASN A 9 1.27 -35.00 39.65
C ASN A 9 0.98 -33.65 40.32
N ALA A 10 0.17 -33.69 41.38
CA ALA A 10 -0.29 -32.57 42.20
C ALA A 10 0.79 -31.84 43.05
N ALA A 11 2.05 -31.80 42.61
CA ALA A 11 3.18 -31.29 43.41
C ALA A 11 3.84 -29.99 42.88
N ASP A 12 3.41 -29.43 41.74
CA ASP A 12 4.05 -28.26 41.10
C ASP A 12 3.19 -26.97 41.13
N LEU A 13 2.55 -26.67 42.26
CA LEU A 13 1.86 -25.38 42.49
C LEU A 13 2.72 -24.45 43.38
N PRO A 14 2.80 -23.12 43.10
CA PRO A 14 3.60 -22.18 43.88
C PRO A 14 3.21 -22.16 45.37
N GLN A 15 4.20 -22.34 46.25
CA GLN A 15 4.04 -22.31 47.71
C GLN A 15 3.70 -20.89 48.19
N GLY A 16 2.40 -20.62 48.30
CA GLY A 16 1.85 -19.39 48.86
C GLY A 16 0.38 -19.52 49.25
N TYR A 17 -0.09 -20.73 49.59
CA TYR A 17 -1.48 -20.99 49.98
C TYR A 17 -1.56 -21.12 51.50
N MET A 18 -2.26 -20.18 52.16
CA MET A 18 -3.03 -20.37 53.42
C MET A 18 -3.17 -19.05 54.21
N VAL A 19 -3.99 -18.11 53.73
CA VAL A 19 -4.61 -17.10 54.61
C VAL A 19 -6.05 -16.81 54.14
N LEU A 20 -7.02 -17.20 54.98
CA LEU A 20 -8.43 -16.75 55.03
C LEU A 20 -9.36 -17.00 53.81
N LEU A 21 -9.54 -18.24 53.39
CA LEU A 21 -10.69 -18.66 52.56
C LEU A 21 -11.37 -19.90 53.16
N LYS A 22 -12.71 -20.00 53.06
CA LYS A 22 -13.45 -21.21 53.47
C LYS A 22 -13.02 -22.39 52.58
N LYS A 23 -12.97 -23.61 53.13
CA LYS A 23 -12.48 -24.82 52.44
C LYS A 23 -13.16 -25.08 51.07
N GLU A 24 -14.45 -24.76 50.94
CA GLU A 24 -15.22 -24.86 49.69
C GLU A 24 -14.82 -23.80 48.65
N SER A 25 -14.57 -22.56 49.07
CA SER A 25 -14.12 -21.48 48.17
C SER A 25 -12.72 -21.71 47.60
N ILE A 26 -11.85 -22.41 48.34
CA ILE A 26 -10.50 -22.79 47.88
C ILE A 26 -10.60 -23.85 46.78
N MET A 27 -11.47 -24.85 46.95
CA MET A 27 -11.66 -25.90 45.94
C MET A 27 -12.25 -25.35 44.64
N ALA A 28 -13.28 -24.49 44.74
CA ALA A 28 -13.88 -23.84 43.57
C ALA A 28 -12.85 -22.98 42.80
N PHE A 29 -12.02 -22.21 43.50
CA PHE A 29 -10.96 -21.41 42.88
C PHE A 29 -9.95 -22.26 42.12
N ILE A 30 -9.45 -23.34 42.73
CA ILE A 30 -8.47 -24.24 42.10
C ILE A 30 -9.05 -24.86 40.83
N GLU A 31 -10.28 -25.40 40.90
CA GLU A 31 -10.93 -26.00 39.74
C GLU A 31 -11.16 -24.98 38.60
N ASN A 32 -11.58 -23.76 38.94
CA ASN A 32 -11.76 -22.71 37.94
C ASN A 32 -10.42 -22.30 37.31
N MET A 33 -9.35 -22.21 38.09
CA MET A 33 -8.01 -21.90 37.58
C MET A 33 -7.47 -23.01 36.66
N GLU A 34 -7.78 -24.27 36.91
CA GLU A 34 -7.45 -25.37 35.98
C GLU A 34 -8.17 -25.21 34.64
N ILE A 35 -9.47 -24.89 34.66
CA ILE A 35 -10.24 -24.63 33.43
C ILE A 35 -9.65 -23.45 32.65
N LEU A 36 -9.29 -22.37 33.34
CA LEU A 36 -8.65 -21.21 32.69
C LEU A 36 -7.30 -21.61 32.10
N LYS A 37 -6.49 -22.43 32.79
CA LYS A 37 -5.20 -22.89 32.27
C LYS A 37 -5.34 -23.68 30.98
N GLU A 38 -6.39 -24.51 30.87
CA GLU A 38 -6.64 -25.34 29.70
C GLU A 38 -7.31 -24.57 28.55
N SER A 39 -8.28 -23.71 28.86
CA SER A 39 -9.16 -23.08 27.85
C SER A 39 -8.85 -21.61 27.58
N PHE A 40 -8.27 -20.89 28.54
CA PHE A 40 -7.98 -19.45 28.47
C PHE A 40 -6.61 -19.11 29.11
N PRO A 41 -5.49 -19.63 28.56
CA PRO A 41 -4.18 -19.58 29.21
C PRO A 41 -3.68 -18.15 29.48
N ASP A 42 -4.02 -17.18 28.63
CA ASP A 42 -3.68 -15.77 28.82
C ASP A 42 -4.38 -15.17 30.05
N VAL A 43 -5.63 -15.58 30.28
CA VAL A 43 -6.45 -15.15 31.42
C VAL A 43 -5.92 -15.79 32.71
N TRP A 44 -5.57 -17.08 32.63
CA TRP A 44 -4.91 -17.77 33.73
C TRP A 44 -3.59 -17.11 34.13
N ALA A 45 -2.76 -16.74 33.15
CA ALA A 45 -1.49 -16.08 33.39
C ALA A 45 -1.70 -14.70 34.05
N LYS A 46 -2.63 -13.88 33.50
CA LYS A 46 -3.01 -12.59 34.10
C LYS A 46 -3.49 -12.75 35.53
N MET A 47 -4.39 -13.69 35.80
CA MET A 47 -4.92 -13.91 37.16
C MET A 47 -3.87 -14.43 38.13
N SER A 48 -2.98 -15.30 37.68
CA SER A 48 -1.87 -15.81 38.51
C SER A 48 -0.90 -14.70 38.90
N GLU A 49 -0.66 -13.73 38.01
CA GLU A 49 0.17 -12.55 38.31
C GLU A 49 -0.54 -11.58 39.27
N LEU A 50 -1.85 -11.42 39.09
CA LEU A 50 -2.67 -10.47 39.83
C LEU A 50 -3.00 -10.93 41.24
N GLU A 51 -3.16 -12.23 41.50
CA GLU A 51 -3.70 -12.76 42.77
C GLU A 51 -3.01 -12.18 44.02
N GLY A 52 -1.69 -12.02 43.99
CA GLY A 52 -0.91 -11.46 45.10
C GLY A 52 -0.98 -9.93 45.23
N LYS A 53 -1.52 -9.24 44.23
CA LYS A 53 -1.59 -7.77 44.11
C LYS A 53 -3.02 -7.22 44.30
N LEU A 54 -4.04 -8.09 44.29
CA LEU A 54 -5.45 -7.69 44.40
C LEU A 54 -5.79 -7.06 45.75
N ASP A 55 -6.60 -6.01 45.74
CA ASP A 55 -7.24 -5.50 46.95
C ASP A 55 -8.43 -6.39 47.31
N LYS A 56 -8.16 -7.43 48.11
CA LYS A 56 -9.19 -8.40 48.53
C LYS A 56 -10.31 -7.78 49.39
N ASP A 57 -10.15 -6.56 49.88
CA ASP A 57 -11.18 -5.84 50.63
C ASP A 57 -12.09 -4.96 49.76
N LEU A 58 -11.68 -4.67 48.52
CA LEU A 58 -12.43 -3.84 47.57
C LEU A 58 -13.80 -4.45 47.24
N VAL A 59 -13.82 -5.76 46.97
CA VAL A 59 -15.03 -6.51 46.59
C VAL A 59 -15.27 -7.63 47.60
N LYS A 60 -16.47 -7.63 48.20
CA LYS A 60 -16.87 -8.65 49.19
C LYS A 60 -18.09 -9.43 48.72
N THR A 61 -18.02 -10.75 48.90
CA THR A 61 -19.16 -11.65 48.66
C THR A 61 -20.11 -11.67 49.86
N ILE A 62 -21.41 -11.57 49.60
CA ILE A 62 -22.48 -11.59 50.60
C ILE A 62 -23.54 -12.58 50.13
N SER A 63 -24.06 -13.39 51.04
CA SER A 63 -25.20 -14.27 50.75
C SER A 63 -26.52 -13.54 51.03
N THR A 64 -27.45 -13.59 50.07
CA THR A 64 -28.83 -13.13 50.22
C THR A 64 -29.62 -14.09 51.13
N ARG A 65 -30.89 -13.75 51.43
CA ARG A 65 -31.75 -14.57 52.32
C ARG A 65 -32.04 -15.97 51.75
N ASP A 66 -32.07 -16.09 50.44
CA ASP A 66 -32.23 -17.32 49.66
C ASP A 66 -30.90 -18.05 49.39
N GLY A 67 -29.76 -17.54 49.91
CA GLY A 67 -28.46 -18.18 49.79
C GLY A 67 -27.66 -17.81 48.53
N THR A 68 -28.25 -17.02 47.63
CA THR A 68 -27.59 -16.52 46.41
C THR A 68 -26.41 -15.59 46.78
N GLN A 69 -25.27 -15.76 46.12
CA GLN A 69 -24.08 -14.96 46.39
C GLN A 69 -24.11 -13.68 45.56
N ILE A 70 -23.89 -12.53 46.19
CA ILE A 70 -23.80 -11.24 45.50
C ILE A 70 -22.53 -10.51 45.90
N LEU A 71 -22.09 -9.59 45.05
CA LEU A 71 -20.88 -8.81 45.29
C LEU A 71 -21.23 -7.41 45.77
N LYS A 72 -20.42 -6.93 46.70
CA LYS A 72 -20.54 -5.60 47.31
C LYS A 72 -19.21 -4.87 47.22
N VAL A 73 -19.28 -3.59 46.81
CA VAL A 73 -18.15 -2.67 46.71
C VAL A 73 -18.46 -1.46 47.59
N GLY A 74 -17.69 -1.27 48.66
CA GLY A 74 -17.94 -0.21 49.64
C GLY A 74 -19.32 -0.29 50.29
N LYS A 75 -20.27 0.58 49.88
CA LYS A 75 -21.68 0.59 50.33
C LYS A 75 -22.67 0.13 49.25
N GLN A 76 -22.22 -0.07 48.02
CA GLN A 76 -23.04 -0.39 46.86
C GLN A 76 -22.95 -1.89 46.53
N PHE A 77 -23.95 -2.41 45.83
CA PHE A 77 -24.01 -3.81 45.42
C PHE A 77 -23.95 -3.91 43.90
N ILE A 78 -23.22 -4.89 43.38
CA ILE A 78 -23.15 -5.17 41.94
C ILE A 78 -24.44 -5.81 41.44
N HIS A 79 -25.16 -6.51 42.33
CA HIS A 79 -26.44 -7.15 42.06
C HIS A 79 -27.51 -6.66 43.04
N ASP A 80 -28.79 -6.75 42.65
CA ASP A 80 -29.91 -6.47 43.53
C ASP A 80 -29.84 -7.35 44.78
N LYS A 81 -29.99 -6.72 45.94
CA LYS A 81 -29.82 -7.38 47.24
C LYS A 81 -30.94 -8.40 47.55
N LYS A 82 -32.10 -8.26 46.93
CA LYS A 82 -33.29 -9.07 47.20
C LYS A 82 -33.58 -10.06 46.08
N VAL A 83 -33.39 -9.67 44.83
CA VAL A 83 -33.81 -10.45 43.64
C VAL A 83 -32.77 -10.44 42.51
N PRO A 84 -31.51 -10.87 42.78
CA PRO A 84 -30.41 -10.78 41.80
C PRO A 84 -30.66 -11.59 40.51
N LEU A 85 -31.35 -12.72 40.59
CA LEU A 85 -31.70 -13.52 39.41
C LEU A 85 -32.79 -12.85 38.55
N SER A 86 -33.81 -12.26 39.17
CA SER A 86 -34.85 -11.53 38.44
C SER A 86 -34.32 -10.22 37.84
N GLU A 87 -33.37 -9.56 38.51
CA GLU A 87 -32.63 -8.42 37.94
C GLU A 87 -31.90 -8.83 36.65
N ALA A 88 -31.15 -9.93 36.70
CA ALA A 88 -30.44 -10.47 35.54
C ALA A 88 -31.36 -10.73 34.34
N GLU A 89 -32.51 -11.38 34.56
CA GLU A 89 -33.51 -11.57 33.49
C GLU A 89 -34.04 -10.24 32.94
N ASN A 90 -34.30 -9.26 33.81
CA ASN A 90 -34.81 -7.97 33.39
C ASN A 90 -33.79 -7.16 32.59
N ILE A 91 -32.50 -7.28 32.91
CA ILE A 91 -31.41 -6.68 32.10
C ILE A 91 -31.46 -7.26 30.69
N ILE A 92 -31.49 -8.59 30.55
CA ILE A 92 -31.49 -9.24 29.23
C ILE A 92 -32.75 -8.89 28.42
N LYS A 93 -33.92 -8.80 29.06
CA LYS A 93 -35.19 -8.41 28.40
C LYS A 93 -35.18 -7.00 27.82
N GLN A 94 -34.27 -6.11 28.22
CA GLN A 94 -34.14 -4.77 27.64
C GLN A 94 -33.48 -4.79 26.26
N PHE A 95 -32.75 -5.85 25.93
CA PHE A 95 -32.06 -5.99 24.65
C PHE A 95 -32.96 -6.69 23.64
N ASN A 96 -33.40 -5.94 22.64
CA ASN A 96 -34.16 -6.47 21.50
C ASN A 96 -33.20 -6.85 20.37
N ASN A 97 -33.66 -7.63 19.40
CA ASN A 97 -32.92 -7.97 18.18
C ASN A 97 -31.56 -8.65 18.40
N VAL A 98 -31.33 -9.25 19.57
CA VAL A 98 -30.07 -9.93 19.93
C VAL A 98 -29.56 -10.88 18.83
N LYS A 99 -30.47 -11.65 18.21
CA LYS A 99 -30.15 -12.60 17.15
C LYS A 99 -29.69 -11.96 15.82
N GLU A 100 -29.87 -10.66 15.67
CA GLU A 100 -29.41 -9.89 14.50
C GLU A 100 -27.93 -9.47 14.63
N HIS A 101 -27.33 -9.66 15.80
CA HIS A 101 -25.93 -9.30 16.07
C HIS A 101 -24.99 -10.48 15.88
N SER A 102 -23.87 -10.27 15.16
CA SER A 102 -22.86 -11.30 14.94
C SER A 102 -22.03 -11.59 16.19
N ASP A 103 -21.88 -10.60 17.07
CA ASP A 103 -21.03 -10.68 18.25
C ASP A 103 -21.71 -10.07 19.47
N ILE A 104 -21.61 -10.77 20.60
CA ILE A 104 -22.13 -10.32 21.90
C ILE A 104 -20.95 -10.12 22.85
N LEU A 105 -20.88 -8.93 23.46
CA LEU A 105 -19.86 -8.57 24.44
C LEU A 105 -20.51 -8.20 25.78
N PHE A 106 -20.15 -8.92 26.82
CA PHE A 106 -20.50 -8.54 28.19
C PHE A 106 -19.45 -7.59 28.76
N TYR A 107 -19.88 -6.44 29.28
CA TYR A 107 -19.05 -5.53 30.05
C TYR A 107 -19.38 -5.66 31.55
N GLY A 108 -18.46 -6.27 32.28
CA GLY A 108 -18.63 -6.68 33.67
C GLY A 108 -19.27 -8.06 33.78
N MET A 109 -18.62 -8.96 34.51
CA MET A 109 -19.08 -10.33 34.75
C MET A 109 -19.93 -10.41 36.02
N GLY A 110 -19.54 -9.71 37.08
CA GLY A 110 -20.14 -9.88 38.40
C GLY A 110 -20.14 -11.36 38.82
N MET A 111 -21.25 -11.86 39.37
CA MET A 111 -21.46 -13.30 39.63
C MET A 111 -21.97 -14.11 38.42
N GLY A 112 -22.03 -13.52 37.22
CA GLY A 112 -22.44 -14.20 35.98
C GLY A 112 -23.94 -14.39 35.78
N TYR A 113 -24.81 -13.87 36.65
CA TYR A 113 -26.26 -14.10 36.57
C TYR A 113 -26.90 -13.62 35.27
N HIS A 114 -26.55 -12.43 34.80
CA HIS A 114 -27.05 -11.88 33.54
C HIS A 114 -26.54 -12.66 32.31
N ILE A 115 -25.32 -13.19 32.36
CA ILE A 115 -24.79 -14.09 31.32
C ILE A 115 -25.56 -15.39 31.30
N LYS A 116 -25.86 -15.97 32.48
CA LYS A 116 -26.71 -17.17 32.57
C LYS A 116 -28.10 -16.90 31.99
N ALA A 117 -28.75 -15.80 32.38
CA ALA A 117 -30.06 -15.41 31.85
C ALA A 117 -30.03 -15.23 30.32
N PHE A 118 -28.95 -14.68 29.78
CA PHE A 118 -28.74 -14.53 28.34
C PHE A 118 -28.69 -15.89 27.64
N VAL A 119 -27.88 -16.82 28.16
CA VAL A 119 -27.72 -18.17 27.58
C VAL A 119 -29.02 -18.95 27.62
N ASP A 120 -29.75 -18.85 28.73
CA ASP A 120 -31.05 -19.51 28.90
C ASP A 120 -32.09 -18.97 27.90
N GLN A 121 -32.06 -17.66 27.60
CA GLN A 121 -32.97 -17.02 26.64
C GLN A 121 -32.54 -17.18 25.18
N TYR A 122 -31.24 -17.24 24.90
CA TYR A 122 -30.65 -17.32 23.57
C TYR A 122 -29.68 -18.51 23.45
N PRO A 123 -30.19 -19.76 23.54
CA PRO A 123 -29.33 -20.93 23.46
C PRO A 123 -28.63 -20.98 22.08
N GLY A 124 -27.31 -21.16 22.11
CA GLY A 124 -26.48 -21.26 20.91
C GLY A 124 -25.80 -19.97 20.46
N LEU A 125 -26.12 -18.81 21.03
CA LEU A 125 -25.38 -17.58 20.73
C LEU A 125 -24.06 -17.51 21.52
N SER A 126 -22.98 -17.32 20.78
CA SER A 126 -21.65 -17.15 21.36
C SER A 126 -21.42 -15.72 21.88
N PHE A 127 -20.61 -15.58 22.93
CA PHE A 127 -20.35 -14.30 23.58
C PHE A 127 -18.92 -14.19 24.09
N SER A 128 -18.46 -12.95 24.34
CA SER A 128 -17.19 -12.63 25.00
C SER A 128 -17.44 -11.82 26.27
N ILE A 129 -16.48 -11.82 27.19
CA ILE A 129 -16.55 -11.09 28.45
C ILE A 129 -15.38 -10.13 28.56
N TYR A 130 -15.63 -8.90 28.96
CA TYR A 130 -14.65 -7.94 29.43
C TYR A 130 -14.95 -7.60 30.89
N GLU A 131 -14.06 -7.98 31.82
CA GLU A 131 -14.18 -7.67 33.24
C GLU A 131 -13.18 -6.55 33.61
N PRO A 132 -13.67 -5.30 33.83
CA PRO A 132 -12.81 -4.15 34.12
C PRO A 132 -12.21 -4.16 35.53
N VAL A 133 -12.69 -5.03 36.43
CA VAL A 133 -12.27 -5.09 37.83
C VAL A 133 -11.78 -6.50 38.19
N PRO A 134 -10.46 -6.73 38.24
CA PRO A 134 -9.86 -8.02 38.59
C PRO A 134 -10.39 -8.64 39.88
N GLU A 135 -10.65 -7.82 40.89
CA GLU A 135 -11.19 -8.25 42.18
C GLU A 135 -12.59 -8.86 42.04
N VAL A 136 -13.41 -8.38 41.11
CA VAL A 136 -14.70 -8.99 40.80
C VAL A 136 -14.49 -10.37 40.20
N PHE A 137 -13.61 -10.49 39.21
CA PHE A 137 -13.32 -11.79 38.58
C PHE A 137 -12.78 -12.79 39.60
N TYR A 138 -11.89 -12.35 40.49
CA TYR A 138 -11.38 -13.16 41.58
C TYR A 138 -12.51 -13.67 42.49
N GLN A 139 -13.43 -12.78 42.90
CA GLN A 139 -14.56 -13.20 43.72
C GLN A 139 -15.50 -14.15 42.98
N PHE A 140 -15.68 -14.00 41.66
CA PHE A 140 -16.37 -15.00 40.85
C PHE A 140 -15.67 -16.35 40.94
N LEU A 141 -14.36 -16.42 40.67
CA LEU A 141 -13.60 -17.68 40.71
C LEU A 141 -13.64 -18.37 42.08
N CYS A 142 -13.72 -17.61 43.17
CA CYS A 142 -13.81 -18.18 44.53
C CYS A 142 -15.21 -18.65 44.94
N ASN A 143 -16.27 -18.14 44.31
CA ASN A 143 -17.65 -18.29 44.81
C ASN A 143 -18.65 -18.81 43.77
N ALA A 144 -18.25 -18.95 42.51
CA ALA A 144 -19.04 -19.50 41.42
C ALA A 144 -18.26 -20.61 40.71
N ASP A 145 -18.96 -21.55 40.09
CA ASP A 145 -18.37 -22.63 39.31
C ASP A 145 -18.38 -22.26 37.83
N LEU A 146 -17.20 -22.06 37.24
CA LEU A 146 -17.03 -21.68 35.85
C LEU A 146 -17.54 -22.79 34.90
N LYS A 147 -17.59 -24.06 35.33
CA LYS A 147 -18.16 -25.18 34.55
C LYS A 147 -19.66 -25.00 34.31
N GLN A 148 -20.35 -24.21 35.13
CA GLN A 148 -21.78 -23.91 34.95
C GLN A 148 -22.03 -22.90 33.83
N MET A 149 -20.99 -22.23 33.33
CA MET A 149 -21.09 -21.41 32.13
C MET A 149 -20.96 -22.29 30.88
N PRO A 150 -21.65 -21.97 29.78
CA PRO A 150 -21.51 -22.71 28.53
C PRO A 150 -20.16 -22.39 27.88
N LEU A 151 -19.10 -23.07 28.32
CA LEU A 151 -17.73 -22.80 27.86
C LEU A 151 -17.56 -22.95 26.34
N HIS A 152 -18.37 -23.80 25.70
CA HIS A 152 -18.39 -23.95 24.25
C HIS A 152 -18.96 -22.72 23.49
N LEU A 153 -19.73 -21.85 24.16
CA LEU A 153 -20.24 -20.59 23.62
C LEU A 153 -19.37 -19.38 23.99
N LEU A 154 -18.51 -19.51 25.01
CA LEU A 154 -17.64 -18.45 25.47
C LEU A 154 -16.42 -18.31 24.54
N LYS A 155 -16.44 -17.26 23.70
CA LYS A 155 -15.38 -16.96 22.73
C LYS A 155 -14.09 -16.49 23.40
N ASN A 156 -14.19 -15.61 24.40
CA ASN A 156 -13.04 -15.04 25.10
C ASN A 156 -13.43 -14.41 26.45
N ILE A 157 -12.48 -14.36 27.38
CA ILE A 157 -12.54 -13.55 28.61
C ILE A 157 -11.35 -12.59 28.58
N TYR A 158 -11.59 -11.32 28.89
CA TYR A 158 -10.54 -10.32 29.05
C TYR A 158 -10.65 -9.63 30.40
N ILE A 159 -9.52 -9.47 31.08
CA ILE A 159 -9.43 -8.84 32.39
C ILE A 159 -8.49 -7.64 32.29
N GLU A 160 -8.99 -6.48 32.74
CA GLU A 160 -8.25 -5.22 32.77
C GLU A 160 -7.21 -5.24 33.92
N ASN A 161 -5.94 -5.08 33.59
CA ASN A 161 -4.82 -5.05 34.53
C ASN A 161 -4.16 -3.65 34.60
N CYS A 162 -4.17 -2.90 33.49
CA CYS A 162 -3.54 -1.58 33.41
C CYS A 162 -4.42 -0.56 32.65
N PRO A 163 -4.16 0.76 32.79
CA PRO A 163 -4.95 1.80 32.14
C PRO A 163 -4.98 1.72 30.59
N GLU A 164 -4.01 1.05 29.98
CA GLU A 164 -3.91 0.89 28.52
C GLU A 164 -4.75 -0.27 27.98
N ASP A 165 -5.19 -1.19 28.84
CA ASP A 165 -5.92 -2.40 28.45
C ASP A 165 -7.23 -2.14 27.70
N PRO A 166 -8.06 -1.11 28.04
CA PRO A 166 -9.24 -0.78 27.23
C PRO A 166 -8.89 -0.52 25.75
N ASN A 167 -7.82 0.22 25.47
CA ASN A 167 -7.36 0.50 24.11
C ASN A 167 -6.87 -0.76 23.39
N ILE A 168 -6.04 -1.55 24.08
CA ILE A 168 -5.51 -2.81 23.54
C ILE A 168 -6.65 -3.78 23.20
N PHE A 169 -7.57 -3.99 24.15
CA PHE A 169 -8.72 -4.88 23.96
C PHE A 169 -9.63 -4.40 22.85
N CYS A 170 -10.09 -3.13 22.90
CA CYS A 170 -11.03 -2.60 21.91
C CYS A 170 -10.45 -2.70 20.49
N GLY A 171 -9.19 -2.31 20.31
CA GLY A 171 -8.51 -2.41 19.01
C GLY A 171 -8.41 -3.84 18.48
N GLN A 172 -8.20 -4.84 19.35
CA GLN A 172 -8.16 -6.25 18.95
C GLN A 172 -9.55 -6.86 18.72
N TYR A 173 -10.51 -6.51 19.57
CA TYR A 173 -11.87 -7.04 19.54
C TYR A 173 -12.62 -6.53 18.30
N VAL A 174 -12.56 -5.22 18.02
CA VAL A 174 -13.27 -4.60 16.89
C VAL A 174 -12.83 -5.16 15.54
N ARG A 175 -11.56 -5.56 15.40
CA ARG A 175 -11.04 -6.20 14.18
C ARG A 175 -11.63 -7.59 13.90
N LYS A 176 -12.20 -8.25 14.92
CA LYS A 176 -12.82 -9.58 14.80
C LYS A 176 -14.33 -9.51 14.56
N ILE A 177 -14.93 -8.33 14.63
CA ILE A 177 -16.37 -8.15 14.38
C ILE A 177 -16.63 -8.36 12.90
N SER A 178 -17.46 -9.35 12.57
CA SER A 178 -17.79 -9.69 11.18
C SER A 178 -18.91 -8.83 10.61
N ASN A 179 -19.90 -8.45 11.42
CA ASN A 179 -21.03 -7.64 10.96
C ASN A 179 -21.44 -6.58 12.00
N SER A 180 -21.90 -7.02 13.17
CA SER A 180 -22.49 -6.14 14.17
C SER A 180 -22.25 -6.67 15.58
N VAL A 181 -21.99 -5.76 16.51
CA VAL A 181 -21.77 -6.08 17.92
C VAL A 181 -22.90 -5.55 18.78
N MET A 182 -23.30 -6.32 19.79
CA MET A 182 -24.11 -5.87 20.90
C MET A 182 -23.29 -5.90 22.18
N VAL A 183 -23.19 -4.76 22.86
CA VAL A 183 -22.56 -4.68 24.18
C VAL A 183 -23.64 -4.71 25.25
N ILE A 184 -23.58 -5.68 26.15
CA ILE A 184 -24.46 -5.83 27.30
C ILE A 184 -23.64 -5.51 28.54
N ASP A 185 -23.87 -4.36 29.16
CA ASP A 185 -23.18 -3.97 30.39
C ASP A 185 -24.04 -4.18 31.62
N LEU A 186 -23.40 -4.54 32.74
CA LEU A 186 -24.06 -4.57 34.04
C LEU A 186 -24.36 -3.14 34.51
N PRO A 187 -25.63 -2.73 34.72
CA PRO A 187 -25.97 -1.34 35.06
C PRO A 187 -25.27 -0.82 36.32
N ALA A 188 -25.00 -1.69 37.29
CA ALA A 188 -24.29 -1.32 38.52
C ALA A 188 -22.89 -0.74 38.23
N TYR A 189 -22.20 -1.19 37.18
CA TYR A 189 -20.85 -0.73 36.83
C TYR A 189 -20.82 0.74 36.45
N ARG A 190 -21.89 1.26 35.81
CA ARG A 190 -22.03 2.68 35.48
C ARG A 190 -21.96 3.58 36.72
N THR A 191 -22.37 3.05 37.86
CA THR A 191 -22.47 3.80 39.13
C THR A 191 -21.31 3.52 40.08
N ILE A 192 -20.85 2.27 40.15
CA ILE A 192 -19.76 1.86 41.05
C ILE A 192 -18.40 2.21 40.45
N PHE A 193 -18.23 2.08 39.13
CA PHE A 193 -16.97 2.27 38.42
C PHE A 193 -17.13 3.23 37.21
N PRO A 194 -17.59 4.47 37.42
CA PRO A 194 -17.94 5.39 36.34
C PRO A 194 -16.75 5.71 35.41
N ASP A 195 -15.55 5.86 35.96
CA ASP A 195 -14.36 6.23 35.17
C ASP A 195 -13.90 5.08 34.26
N LYS A 196 -13.92 3.83 34.75
CA LYS A 196 -13.62 2.64 33.95
C LYS A 196 -14.66 2.43 32.85
N HIS A 197 -15.95 2.59 33.19
CA HIS A 197 -17.04 2.47 32.22
C HIS A 197 -16.90 3.52 31.11
N LYS A 198 -16.77 4.79 31.49
CA LYS A 198 -16.63 5.89 30.53
C LYS A 198 -15.40 5.72 29.63
N THR A 199 -14.25 5.37 30.21
CA THR A 199 -13.01 5.14 29.45
C THR A 199 -13.16 4.00 28.45
N PHE A 200 -13.73 2.87 28.87
CA PHE A 200 -13.94 1.72 27.99
C PHE A 200 -14.86 2.07 26.82
N PHE A 201 -16.05 2.63 27.09
CA PHE A 201 -17.02 2.90 26.03
C PHE A 201 -16.55 4.01 25.08
N ALA A 202 -15.82 5.02 25.56
CA ALA A 202 -15.22 6.04 24.70
C ALA A 202 -14.18 5.42 23.75
N GLU A 203 -13.32 4.53 24.24
CA GLU A 203 -12.32 3.86 23.40
C GLU A 203 -12.97 2.84 22.45
N PHE A 204 -13.99 2.11 22.92
CA PHE A 204 -14.74 1.18 22.08
C PHE A 204 -15.44 1.88 20.91
N GLU A 205 -16.15 2.99 21.18
CA GLU A 205 -16.82 3.79 20.15
C GLU A 205 -15.81 4.37 19.15
N LYS A 206 -14.69 4.88 19.64
CA LYS A 206 -13.60 5.38 18.80
C LYS A 206 -13.07 4.28 17.86
N GLN A 207 -12.74 3.09 18.38
CA GLN A 207 -12.23 1.98 17.58
C GLN A 207 -13.25 1.48 16.54
N ILE A 208 -14.54 1.42 16.89
CA ILE A 208 -15.63 1.09 15.96
C ILE A 208 -15.71 2.11 14.81
N ASN A 209 -15.68 3.40 15.13
CA ASN A 209 -15.75 4.47 14.13
C ASN A 209 -14.51 4.45 13.21
N GLU A 210 -13.31 4.26 13.77
CA GLU A 210 -12.07 4.12 12.99
C GLU A 210 -12.13 2.92 12.04
N ARG A 211 -12.60 1.77 12.53
CA ARG A 211 -12.79 0.56 11.72
C ARG A 211 -13.78 0.80 10.59
N ARG A 212 -14.93 1.41 10.87
CA ARG A 212 -15.95 1.72 9.87
C ARG A 212 -15.40 2.61 8.76
N LEU A 213 -14.69 3.68 9.11
CA LEU A 213 -14.06 4.58 8.15
C LEU A 213 -12.99 3.85 7.32
N SER A 214 -12.15 3.03 7.95
CA SER A 214 -11.12 2.26 7.25
C SER A 214 -11.71 1.27 6.24
N VAL A 215 -12.77 0.54 6.62
CA VAL A 215 -13.45 -0.41 5.74
C VAL A 215 -14.10 0.33 4.56
N ALA A 216 -14.76 1.47 4.81
CA ALA A 216 -15.37 2.28 3.76
C ALA A 216 -14.33 2.79 2.75
N THR A 217 -13.22 3.37 3.22
CA THR A 217 -12.12 3.83 2.34
C THR A 217 -11.52 2.68 1.54
N ASN A 218 -11.21 1.55 2.19
CA ASN A 218 -10.66 0.38 1.51
C ASN A 218 -11.64 -0.16 0.45
N SER A 219 -12.92 -0.29 0.77
CA SER A 219 -13.94 -0.77 -0.17
C SER A 219 -14.06 0.14 -1.40
N THR A 220 -13.94 1.46 -1.21
CA THR A 220 -13.98 2.44 -2.31
C THR A 220 -12.74 2.35 -3.20
N PHE A 221 -11.54 2.23 -2.63
CA PHE A 221 -10.30 2.39 -3.38
C PHE A 221 -9.54 1.10 -3.69
N GLN A 222 -9.87 -0.06 -3.08
CA GLN A 222 -9.12 -1.32 -3.22
C GLN A 222 -8.85 -1.72 -4.68
N LYS A 223 -9.84 -1.60 -5.55
CA LYS A 223 -9.69 -1.90 -6.99
C LYS A 223 -8.91 -0.82 -7.72
N ARG A 224 -9.17 0.44 -7.38
CA ARG A 224 -8.56 1.61 -8.02
C ARG A 224 -7.06 1.68 -7.76
N TRP A 225 -6.59 1.35 -6.55
CA TRP A 225 -5.16 1.31 -6.25
C TRP A 225 -4.41 0.34 -7.17
N THR A 226 -4.93 -0.88 -7.38
CA THR A 226 -4.31 -1.86 -8.29
C THR A 226 -4.30 -1.37 -9.74
N ILE A 227 -5.40 -0.77 -10.20
CA ILE A 227 -5.48 -0.20 -11.56
C ILE A 227 -4.50 0.97 -11.73
N ASN A 228 -4.43 1.86 -10.73
CA ASN A 228 -3.47 2.96 -10.72
C ASN A 228 -2.04 2.44 -10.78
N SER A 229 -1.67 1.45 -9.95
CA SER A 229 -0.34 0.81 -10.00
C SER A 229 -0.01 0.28 -11.39
N LEU A 230 -0.93 -0.48 -12.01
CA LEU A 230 -0.75 -1.03 -13.36
C LEU A 230 -0.52 0.08 -14.39
N LYS A 231 -1.38 1.10 -14.42
CA LYS A 231 -1.30 2.19 -15.40
C LYS A 231 -0.12 3.13 -15.17
N ASN A 232 0.29 3.30 -13.92
CA ASN A 232 1.43 4.15 -13.56
C ASN A 232 2.76 3.43 -13.71
N PHE A 233 2.78 2.10 -13.82
CA PHE A 233 4.02 1.33 -13.71
C PHE A 233 5.08 1.74 -14.73
N ILE A 234 4.68 2.02 -15.96
CA ILE A 234 5.59 2.49 -17.01
C ILE A 234 6.14 3.89 -16.70
N GLN A 235 5.31 4.77 -16.14
CA GLN A 235 5.77 6.06 -15.66
C GLN A 235 6.77 5.89 -14.49
N VAL A 236 6.51 4.97 -13.56
CA VAL A 236 7.41 4.61 -12.44
C VAL A 236 8.75 4.09 -12.95
N LEU A 237 8.76 3.26 -13.99
CA LEU A 237 9.99 2.76 -14.59
C LEU A 237 10.80 3.86 -15.30
N ASN A 238 10.15 4.94 -15.75
CA ASN A 238 10.75 6.03 -16.52
C ASN A 238 10.98 7.31 -15.71
N SER A 239 10.52 7.39 -14.47
CA SER A 239 10.85 8.47 -13.54
C SER A 239 11.92 8.04 -12.55
N PRO A 240 12.73 8.98 -12.03
CA PRO A 240 13.67 8.71 -10.97
C PRO A 240 12.97 8.39 -9.64
N ASN A 241 13.44 7.37 -8.93
CA ASN A 241 12.97 7.07 -7.57
C ASN A 241 13.72 7.96 -6.57
N ILE A 242 13.02 8.89 -5.94
CA ILE A 242 13.65 9.91 -5.10
C ILE A 242 14.37 9.32 -3.87
N LEU A 243 13.85 8.24 -3.28
CA LEU A 243 14.43 7.62 -2.08
C LEU A 243 15.68 6.80 -2.40
N VAL A 244 15.79 6.26 -3.61
CA VAL A 244 16.98 5.55 -4.08
C VAL A 244 18.05 6.54 -4.52
N GLU A 245 17.68 7.49 -5.37
CA GLU A 245 18.65 8.32 -6.09
C GLU A 245 19.13 9.52 -5.29
N LYS A 246 18.32 10.02 -4.35
CA LYS A 246 18.67 11.15 -3.47
C LYS A 246 18.88 10.72 -2.03
N LYS A 247 19.17 9.44 -1.79
CA LYS A 247 19.45 8.90 -0.45
C LYS A 247 20.62 9.65 0.19
N GLY A 248 20.36 10.31 1.32
CA GLY A 248 21.36 11.08 2.07
C GLY A 248 21.79 12.41 1.44
N TYR A 249 21.31 12.75 0.25
CA TYR A 249 21.65 13.99 -0.46
C TYR A 249 21.21 15.25 0.31
N PHE A 250 20.09 15.16 1.04
CA PHE A 250 19.51 16.28 1.79
C PHE A 250 19.90 16.31 3.27
N ARG A 251 20.90 15.51 3.67
CA ARG A 251 21.31 15.42 5.08
C ARG A 251 21.61 16.79 5.67
N ASN A 252 20.91 17.14 6.75
CA ASN A 252 21.04 18.42 7.46
C ASN A 252 20.71 19.67 6.62
N LYS A 253 19.99 19.52 5.50
CA LYS A 253 19.42 20.66 4.77
C LYS A 253 18.02 20.95 5.31
N PRO A 254 17.59 22.22 5.40
CA PRO A 254 16.22 22.57 5.79
C PRO A 254 15.21 22.31 4.66
N ALA A 255 14.05 21.79 5.02
CA ALA A 255 12.89 21.67 4.13
C ALA A 255 11.65 22.30 4.74
N ILE A 256 10.81 22.85 3.88
CA ILE A 256 9.51 23.41 4.20
C ILE A 256 8.43 22.53 3.57
N LEU A 257 7.52 22.03 4.40
CA LEU A 257 6.29 21.37 3.98
C LEU A 257 5.16 22.40 4.02
N VAL A 258 4.62 22.75 2.86
CA VAL A 258 3.58 23.77 2.70
C VAL A 258 2.22 23.13 2.45
N ALA A 259 1.29 23.31 3.39
CA ALA A 259 -0.09 22.85 3.30
C ALA A 259 -1.06 24.03 3.11
N ALA A 260 -2.29 23.74 2.66
CA ALA A 260 -3.27 24.73 2.20
C ALA A 260 -4.09 25.40 3.31
N GLY A 261 -3.64 25.36 4.57
CA GLY A 261 -4.40 25.93 5.68
C GLY A 261 -4.51 27.46 5.62
N PRO A 262 -5.51 28.05 6.28
CA PRO A 262 -5.84 29.48 6.19
C PRO A 262 -4.68 30.41 6.57
N SER A 263 -3.76 29.99 7.45
CA SER A 263 -2.61 30.84 7.82
C SER A 263 -1.54 30.93 6.72
N LEU A 264 -1.63 30.12 5.66
CA LEU A 264 -0.68 30.17 4.54
C LEU A 264 -0.63 31.56 3.90
N GLU A 265 -1.75 32.27 3.84
CA GLU A 265 -1.84 33.60 3.21
C GLU A 265 -0.85 34.60 3.82
N GLU A 266 -0.71 34.57 5.14
CA GLU A 266 0.16 35.48 5.88
C GLU A 266 1.66 35.16 5.68
N GLU A 267 1.97 33.95 5.21
CA GLU A 267 3.35 33.46 5.05
C GLU A 267 3.87 33.53 3.61
N ILE A 268 3.07 34.01 2.66
CA ILE A 268 3.45 34.07 1.23
C ILE A 268 4.69 34.95 1.00
N GLY A 269 4.80 36.08 1.69
CA GLY A 269 5.98 36.95 1.60
C GLY A 269 7.25 36.26 2.10
N ASN A 270 7.13 35.53 3.21
CA ASN A 270 8.22 34.77 3.81
C ASN A 270 8.66 33.60 2.92
N LEU A 271 7.71 32.84 2.36
CA LEU A 271 7.99 31.75 1.43
C LEU A 271 8.66 32.24 0.14
N ARG A 272 8.26 33.41 -0.38
CA ARG A 272 8.91 34.04 -1.54
C ARG A 272 10.37 34.34 -1.23
N LYS A 273 10.64 34.99 -0.10
CA LYS A 273 12.01 35.32 0.32
C LYS A 273 12.86 34.05 0.46
N ILE A 274 12.36 33.03 1.14
CA ILE A 274 13.07 31.74 1.30
C ILE A 274 13.39 31.12 -0.06
N LYS A 275 12.46 31.19 -1.02
CA LYS A 275 12.64 30.65 -2.37
C LYS A 275 13.69 31.41 -3.17
N GLU A 276 13.66 32.74 -3.13
CA GLU A 276 14.58 33.63 -3.86
C GLU A 276 16.00 33.54 -3.30
N ASP A 277 16.13 33.55 -1.97
CA ASP A 277 17.42 33.48 -1.27
C ASP A 277 17.97 32.03 -1.21
N GLY A 278 17.16 31.02 -1.57
CA GLY A 278 17.54 29.61 -1.58
C GLY A 278 17.83 29.05 -0.18
N LEU A 279 17.11 29.53 0.84
CA LEU A 279 17.36 29.23 2.25
C LEU A 279 16.84 27.86 2.70
N ALA A 280 15.85 27.31 2.00
CA ALA A 280 15.31 25.98 2.25
C ALA A 280 14.60 25.42 1.02
N TYR A 281 14.53 24.09 0.93
CA TYR A 281 13.71 23.42 -0.09
C TYR A 281 12.23 23.55 0.28
N ILE A 282 11.35 23.71 -0.71
CA ILE A 282 9.92 24.00 -0.50
C ILE A 282 9.12 22.93 -1.22
N PHE A 283 8.37 22.15 -0.47
CA PHE A 283 7.53 21.06 -0.93
C PHE A 283 6.07 21.41 -0.67
N SER A 284 5.29 21.61 -1.74
CA SER A 284 3.86 21.89 -1.60
C SER A 284 3.05 20.61 -1.61
N VAL A 285 2.05 20.50 -0.74
CA VAL A 285 1.14 19.35 -0.68
C VAL A 285 -0.30 19.75 -0.94
N GLY A 286 -1.04 18.90 -1.67
CA GLY A 286 -2.45 19.14 -2.00
C GLY A 286 -2.68 20.48 -2.71
N THR A 287 -3.79 21.14 -2.41
CA THR A 287 -4.20 22.40 -3.06
C THR A 287 -3.32 23.60 -2.72
N ALA A 288 -2.34 23.47 -1.82
CA ALA A 288 -1.38 24.53 -1.50
C ALA A 288 -0.59 24.97 -2.75
N LEU A 289 -0.35 24.05 -3.68
CA LEU A 289 0.31 24.32 -4.95
C LEU A 289 -0.40 25.44 -5.73
N ASN A 290 -1.73 25.37 -5.85
CA ASN A 290 -2.51 26.39 -6.52
C ASN A 290 -2.41 27.75 -5.81
N SER A 291 -2.51 27.79 -4.47
CA SER A 291 -2.41 29.03 -3.71
C SER A 291 -1.04 29.71 -3.88
N LEU A 292 0.04 28.92 -3.92
CA LEU A 292 1.39 29.43 -4.14
C LEU A 292 1.55 30.01 -5.57
N ILE A 293 1.10 29.28 -6.59
CA ILE A 293 1.23 29.70 -8.00
C ILE A 293 0.44 30.98 -8.28
N GLN A 294 -0.77 31.13 -7.73
CA GLN A 294 -1.56 32.36 -7.88
C GLN A 294 -0.82 33.60 -7.37
N ARG A 295 0.07 33.42 -6.39
CA ARG A 295 0.86 34.48 -5.77
C ARG A 295 2.30 34.51 -6.28
N GLN A 296 2.59 33.80 -7.38
CA GLN A 296 3.89 33.73 -8.03
C GLN A 296 5.01 33.16 -7.14
N VAL A 297 4.66 32.25 -6.22
CA VAL A 297 5.63 31.45 -5.47
C VAL A 297 5.66 30.06 -6.09
N TYR A 298 6.80 29.67 -6.64
CA TYR A 298 6.96 28.37 -7.31
C TYR A 298 7.76 27.43 -6.40
N PRO A 299 7.12 26.40 -5.82
CA PRO A 299 7.82 25.47 -4.92
C PRO A 299 8.90 24.68 -5.67
N HIS A 300 9.86 24.14 -4.91
CA HIS A 300 10.93 23.30 -5.46
C HIS A 300 10.41 21.94 -5.95
N ALA A 301 9.34 21.43 -5.34
CA ALA A 301 8.55 20.31 -5.86
C ALA A 301 7.12 20.37 -5.30
N ALA A 302 6.19 19.77 -6.04
CA ALA A 302 4.87 19.43 -5.54
C ALA A 302 4.81 17.93 -5.21
N CYS A 303 4.12 17.55 -4.13
CA CYS A 303 3.92 16.16 -3.77
C CYS A 303 2.46 15.75 -3.94
N THR A 304 2.22 14.54 -4.46
CA THR A 304 0.87 13.99 -4.62
C THR A 304 0.82 12.47 -4.37
N TYR A 305 -0.36 11.98 -3.98
CA TYR A 305 -0.58 10.58 -3.58
C TYR A 305 -2.02 10.10 -3.81
N ASP A 306 -2.99 11.02 -3.78
CA ASP A 306 -4.41 10.66 -3.77
C ASP A 306 -4.80 9.78 -4.99
N PRO A 307 -5.47 8.64 -4.75
CA PRO A 307 -5.78 7.69 -5.82
C PRO A 307 -6.90 8.17 -6.74
N SER A 308 -7.72 9.13 -6.32
CA SER A 308 -8.93 9.58 -7.04
C SER A 308 -8.62 10.30 -8.35
N GLU A 309 -9.59 10.31 -9.26
CA GLU A 309 -9.50 11.07 -10.51
C GLU A 309 -9.54 12.58 -10.22
N GLU A 310 -10.35 12.98 -9.23
CA GLU A 310 -10.52 14.37 -8.78
C GLU A 310 -9.23 15.00 -8.25
N ASN A 311 -8.25 14.17 -7.88
CA ASN A 311 -6.95 14.64 -7.40
C ASN A 311 -6.34 15.72 -8.31
N GLN A 312 -6.56 15.67 -9.63
CA GLN A 312 -6.11 16.68 -10.62
C GLN A 312 -6.40 18.14 -10.20
N ILE A 313 -7.39 18.38 -9.36
CA ILE A 313 -7.72 19.68 -8.79
C ILE A 313 -6.49 20.35 -8.14
N PHE A 314 -5.58 19.60 -7.51
CA PHE A 314 -4.42 20.17 -6.80
C PHE A 314 -3.43 20.90 -7.74
N CYS A 315 -3.39 20.53 -9.02
CA CYS A 315 -2.48 21.08 -10.02
C CYS A 315 -3.21 21.91 -11.08
N LYS A 316 -4.44 22.35 -10.83
CA LYS A 316 -5.25 23.18 -11.73
C LYS A 316 -4.45 24.37 -12.29
N GLU A 317 -3.79 25.14 -11.43
CA GLU A 317 -3.03 26.32 -11.85
C GLU A 317 -1.82 25.97 -12.70
N VAL A 318 -1.19 24.81 -12.46
CA VAL A 318 -0.09 24.29 -13.30
C VAL A 318 -0.59 24.03 -14.71
N LEU A 319 -1.75 23.38 -14.83
CA LEU A 319 -2.35 23.00 -16.10
C LEU A 319 -2.83 24.23 -16.88
N GLU A 320 -3.59 25.12 -16.23
CA GLU A 320 -4.17 26.31 -16.86
C GLU A 320 -3.09 27.31 -17.33
N LYS A 321 -2.01 27.47 -16.57
CA LYS A 321 -0.89 28.37 -16.93
C LYS A 321 0.21 27.68 -17.73
N GLY A 322 0.11 26.38 -17.99
CA GLY A 322 1.12 25.61 -18.75
C GLY A 322 2.50 25.58 -18.08
N ILE A 323 2.56 25.55 -16.75
CA ILE A 323 3.83 25.61 -15.99
C ILE A 323 4.56 24.27 -16.09
N LYS A 324 5.74 24.26 -16.71
CA LYS A 324 6.58 23.06 -16.88
C LYS A 324 7.75 22.96 -15.91
N SER A 325 8.02 24.01 -15.16
CA SER A 325 9.22 24.12 -14.31
C SER A 325 9.08 23.47 -12.94
N ILE A 326 7.86 23.25 -12.44
CA ILE A 326 7.64 22.65 -11.12
C ILE A 326 7.70 21.12 -11.27
N PRO A 327 8.61 20.44 -10.56
CA PRO A 327 8.61 18.99 -10.52
C PRO A 327 7.49 18.41 -9.67
N LEU A 328 6.98 17.24 -10.07
CA LEU A 328 6.02 16.45 -9.32
C LEU A 328 6.69 15.22 -8.70
N ILE A 329 6.64 15.11 -7.38
CA ILE A 329 6.95 13.88 -6.64
C ILE A 329 5.64 13.14 -6.38
N PHE A 330 5.44 11.98 -7.00
CA PHE A 330 4.18 11.24 -6.90
C PHE A 330 4.34 9.89 -6.19
N GLY A 331 3.33 9.49 -5.42
CA GLY A 331 3.20 8.12 -4.92
C GLY A 331 2.79 7.16 -6.04
N SER A 332 3.35 5.95 -6.06
CA SER A 332 3.14 4.99 -7.16
C SER A 332 1.67 4.61 -7.42
N THR A 333 0.78 4.74 -6.43
CA THR A 333 -0.66 4.43 -6.52
C THR A 333 -1.57 5.64 -6.77
N VAL A 334 -1.01 6.82 -7.06
CA VAL A 334 -1.77 8.05 -7.37
C VAL A 334 -2.71 7.84 -8.55
N GLY A 335 -3.81 8.60 -8.63
CA GLY A 335 -4.69 8.60 -9.81
C GLY A 335 -3.90 8.81 -11.11
N TYR A 336 -3.93 7.82 -12.02
CA TYR A 336 -3.11 7.80 -13.24
C TYR A 336 -3.40 8.98 -14.17
N GLU A 337 -4.62 9.53 -14.10
CA GLU A 337 -5.06 10.70 -14.85
C GLU A 337 -4.23 11.94 -14.47
N THR A 338 -3.79 12.02 -13.21
CA THR A 338 -2.92 13.09 -12.72
C THR A 338 -1.56 13.06 -13.42
N LEU A 339 -0.95 11.87 -13.54
CA LEU A 339 0.35 11.72 -14.18
C LEU A 339 0.29 11.97 -15.68
N ALA A 340 -0.78 11.49 -16.33
CA ALA A 340 -0.99 11.65 -17.76
C ALA A 340 -1.04 13.12 -18.20
N LYS A 341 -1.58 14.01 -17.36
CA LYS A 341 -1.76 15.44 -17.69
C LYS A 341 -0.67 16.36 -17.15
N TYR A 342 0.06 15.96 -16.11
CA TYR A 342 1.04 16.85 -15.49
C TYR A 342 2.23 17.15 -16.43
N PRO A 343 2.51 18.43 -16.75
CA PRO A 343 3.44 18.78 -17.83
C PRO A 343 4.91 18.93 -17.38
N GLY A 344 5.18 19.02 -16.07
CA GLY A 344 6.53 19.17 -15.53
C GLY A 344 7.28 17.84 -15.35
N PRO A 345 8.57 17.92 -14.92
CA PRO A 345 9.37 16.77 -14.54
C PRO A 345 8.67 15.93 -13.45
N LYS A 346 8.92 14.62 -13.46
CA LYS A 346 8.29 13.70 -12.51
C LYS A 346 9.35 12.87 -11.81
N SER A 347 9.16 12.63 -10.53
CA SER A 347 9.90 11.69 -9.71
C SER A 347 8.91 10.94 -8.83
N HIS A 348 9.25 9.73 -8.37
CA HIS A 348 8.30 8.92 -7.63
C HIS A 348 8.83 8.40 -6.30
N MET A 349 7.88 8.06 -5.45
CA MET A 349 8.06 7.29 -4.22
C MET A 349 7.15 6.06 -4.26
N LEU A 350 7.67 4.92 -3.81
CA LEU A 350 6.85 3.71 -3.68
C LEU A 350 6.00 3.79 -2.43
N ILE A 351 4.73 3.39 -2.53
CA ILE A 351 3.81 3.38 -1.38
C ILE A 351 3.63 1.94 -0.89
N SER A 352 3.52 1.75 0.41
CA SER A 352 3.36 0.42 1.04
C SER A 352 2.14 -0.38 0.56
N GLN A 353 1.12 0.28 0.01
CA GLN A 353 -0.07 -0.36 -0.58
C GLN A 353 0.18 -0.97 -1.96
N ASP A 354 1.31 -0.64 -2.59
CA ASP A 354 1.63 -1.06 -3.95
C ASP A 354 2.29 -2.45 -3.98
N SER A 355 1.44 -3.49 -3.98
CA SER A 355 1.88 -4.89 -4.11
C SER A 355 2.62 -5.16 -5.42
N LEU A 356 2.25 -4.48 -6.51
CA LEU A 356 2.88 -4.62 -7.82
C LEU A 356 4.34 -4.14 -7.75
N ALA A 357 4.57 -2.91 -7.32
CA ALA A 357 5.92 -2.37 -7.19
C ALA A 357 6.78 -3.22 -6.24
N ALA A 358 6.20 -3.69 -5.13
CA ALA A 358 6.89 -4.57 -4.18
C ALA A 358 7.31 -5.92 -4.77
N PHE A 359 6.58 -6.44 -5.76
CA PHE A 359 6.92 -7.68 -6.45
C PHE A 359 7.94 -7.47 -7.57
N TYR A 360 7.79 -6.41 -8.37
CA TYR A 360 8.57 -6.21 -9.60
C TYR A 360 9.89 -5.46 -9.41
N LEU A 361 10.03 -4.63 -8.36
CA LEU A 361 11.12 -3.67 -8.27
C LEU A 361 12.11 -4.00 -7.15
N ASN A 362 13.37 -4.15 -7.53
CA ASN A 362 14.53 -4.11 -6.65
C ASN A 362 15.50 -3.01 -7.11
N ALA A 363 16.28 -2.48 -6.18
CA ALA A 363 17.38 -1.59 -6.53
C ALA A 363 18.52 -2.37 -7.20
N VAL A 364 19.38 -1.71 -7.97
CA VAL A 364 20.54 -2.34 -8.67
C VAL A 364 21.47 -3.09 -7.71
N ASN A 365 21.55 -2.66 -6.45
CA ASN A 365 22.31 -3.36 -5.40
C ASN A 365 21.57 -4.59 -4.82
N GLN A 366 20.47 -5.02 -5.44
CA GLN A 366 19.59 -6.12 -5.03
C GLN A 366 18.90 -5.93 -3.66
N GLU A 367 18.96 -4.73 -3.09
CA GLU A 367 18.19 -4.40 -1.90
C GLU A 367 16.73 -4.09 -2.27
N ARG A 368 15.83 -4.41 -1.35
CA ARG A 368 14.42 -4.03 -1.47
C ARG A 368 14.32 -2.51 -1.47
N VAL A 369 13.61 -1.98 -2.45
CA VAL A 369 13.41 -0.54 -2.59
C VAL A 369 12.58 -0.04 -1.41
N GLU A 370 13.06 1.00 -0.75
CA GLU A 370 12.37 1.60 0.39
C GLU A 370 11.06 2.24 -0.05
N SER A 371 10.00 2.04 0.75
CA SER A 371 8.68 2.62 0.53
C SER A 371 8.28 3.59 1.65
N ILE A 372 7.28 4.42 1.35
CA ILE A 372 6.57 5.26 2.31
C ILE A 372 5.35 4.49 2.81
N ASN A 373 5.12 4.53 4.13
CA ASN A 373 3.92 3.93 4.69
C ASN A 373 2.70 4.77 4.33
N ASP A 374 1.66 4.08 3.89
CA ASP A 374 0.36 4.70 3.62
C ASP A 374 -0.17 5.48 4.83
N ALA A 375 -0.84 6.59 4.56
CA ALA A 375 -1.31 7.54 5.54
C ALA A 375 -2.56 8.26 5.04
N THR A 376 -3.28 8.90 5.96
CA THR A 376 -4.56 9.56 5.63
C THR A 376 -4.42 10.76 4.71
N THR A 377 -3.24 11.37 4.61
CA THR A 377 -3.03 12.57 3.79
C THR A 377 -1.65 12.62 3.15
N ILE A 378 -1.57 13.36 2.05
CA ILE A 378 -0.30 13.70 1.39
C ILE A 378 0.66 14.48 2.29
N ALA A 379 0.17 15.24 3.28
CA ALA A 379 1.04 15.94 4.22
C ALA A 379 1.86 14.95 5.06
N ILE A 380 1.24 13.89 5.57
CA ILE A 380 1.93 12.84 6.35
C ILE A 380 2.87 12.02 5.46
N ILE A 381 2.45 11.69 4.24
CA ILE A 381 3.31 11.02 3.23
C ILE A 381 4.56 11.86 2.96
N THR A 382 4.38 13.18 2.76
CA THR A 382 5.49 14.10 2.48
C THR A 382 6.40 14.28 3.69
N LEU A 383 5.85 14.34 4.91
CA LEU A 383 6.65 14.38 6.14
C LEU A 383 7.56 13.15 6.26
N GLN A 384 7.02 11.95 6.03
CA GLN A 384 7.81 10.71 6.01
C GLN A 384 8.89 10.73 4.93
N LEU A 385 8.55 11.21 3.73
CA LEU A 385 9.50 11.36 2.62
C LEU A 385 10.66 12.28 3.02
N LEU A 386 10.37 13.48 3.55
CA LEU A 386 11.39 14.44 3.94
C LEU A 386 12.29 13.91 5.05
N TYR A 387 11.71 13.20 6.03
CA TYR A 387 12.48 12.53 7.09
C TYR A 387 13.45 11.49 6.51
N LYS A 388 12.97 10.58 5.65
CA LYS A 388 13.79 9.53 5.01
C LYS A 388 14.88 10.09 4.10
N LEU A 389 14.65 11.25 3.48
CA LEU A 389 15.64 11.96 2.67
C LEU A 389 16.73 12.65 3.51
N GLY A 390 16.55 12.74 4.84
CA GLY A 390 17.53 13.29 5.78
C GLY A 390 17.44 14.80 5.99
N PHE A 391 16.35 15.44 5.57
CA PHE A 391 16.14 16.87 5.83
C PHE A 391 16.10 17.12 7.34
N ASN A 392 16.79 18.17 7.79
CA ASN A 392 16.78 18.63 9.17
C ASN A 392 17.23 20.11 9.20
N PRO A 393 16.42 21.05 9.70
CA PRO A 393 15.05 20.87 10.22
C PRO A 393 14.00 20.64 9.12
N ILE A 394 12.84 20.06 9.49
CA ILE A 394 11.61 20.11 8.69
C ILE A 394 10.68 21.16 9.30
N ILE A 395 10.22 22.10 8.47
CA ILE A 395 9.44 23.26 8.86
C ILE A 395 8.02 23.13 8.27
N LEU A 396 7.01 23.12 9.13
CA LEU A 396 5.61 23.03 8.73
C LEU A 396 5.02 24.43 8.56
N VAL A 397 4.43 24.70 7.40
CA VAL A 397 3.75 25.97 7.06
C VAL A 397 2.34 25.68 6.57
N GLY A 398 1.34 26.36 7.13
CA GLY A 398 -0.06 26.22 6.72
C GLY A 398 -0.72 24.89 7.12
N GLN A 399 -0.17 24.18 8.12
CA GLN A 399 -0.72 22.92 8.62
C GLN A 399 -1.69 23.19 9.79
N ASN A 400 -2.77 23.94 9.56
CA ASN A 400 -3.60 24.49 10.63
C ASN A 400 -4.31 23.42 11.48
N LEU A 401 -4.96 22.43 10.86
CA LEU A 401 -5.71 21.38 11.58
C LEU A 401 -6.75 21.92 12.60
N ALA A 402 -7.20 23.16 12.40
CA ALA A 402 -8.15 23.90 13.21
C ALA A 402 -8.84 24.96 12.33
N TYR A 403 -10.05 25.34 12.71
CA TYR A 403 -10.79 26.45 12.13
C TYR A 403 -10.21 27.77 12.64
N LEU A 404 -10.09 28.75 11.75
CA LEU A 404 -9.71 30.12 12.11
C LEU A 404 -10.98 30.99 12.04
N ASP A 405 -11.35 31.63 13.16
CA ASP A 405 -12.54 32.48 13.22
C ASP A 405 -12.57 33.50 12.07
N GLY A 406 -13.54 33.35 11.16
CA GLY A 406 -13.80 34.29 10.08
C GLY A 406 -12.83 34.30 8.88
N LYS A 407 -11.86 33.38 8.78
CA LYS A 407 -11.02 33.25 7.56
C LYS A 407 -11.22 31.91 6.85
N ASN A 408 -11.64 32.00 5.59
CA ASN A 408 -11.73 30.87 4.68
C ASN A 408 -10.35 30.30 4.38
N TYR A 409 -10.33 29.04 3.92
CA TYR A 409 -9.26 28.53 3.07
C TYR A 409 -8.89 29.58 2.02
N THR A 410 -7.57 29.76 1.80
CA THR A 410 -6.97 30.83 1.00
C THR A 410 -7.78 31.13 -0.27
N ALA A 411 -8.01 32.41 -0.58
CA ALA A 411 -8.61 32.85 -1.84
C ALA A 411 -7.91 32.12 -3.01
N GLY A 412 -8.63 31.18 -3.64
CA GLY A 412 -8.07 30.24 -4.61
C GLY A 412 -8.45 28.76 -4.45
N SER A 413 -9.14 28.35 -3.37
CA SER A 413 -9.68 27.00 -3.24
C SER A 413 -10.71 26.72 -4.35
N THR A 414 -10.57 25.58 -5.03
CA THR A 414 -11.38 25.15 -6.19
C THR A 414 -12.85 24.88 -5.85
N TYR A 415 -13.21 24.89 -4.56
CA TYR A 415 -14.58 24.85 -4.09
C TYR A 415 -15.11 26.29 -3.91
N PRO A 416 -16.21 26.65 -4.59
CA PRO A 416 -16.85 27.94 -4.39
C PRO A 416 -17.62 27.90 -3.07
N SER A 417 -17.06 28.45 -2.00
CA SER A 417 -17.87 28.89 -0.87
C SER A 417 -17.37 30.24 -0.36
N GLN A 418 -18.15 31.28 -0.64
CA GLN A 418 -18.02 32.61 -0.04
C GLN A 418 -18.55 32.65 1.42
N GLU A 419 -18.88 31.51 2.00
CA GLU A 419 -19.38 31.41 3.38
C GLU A 419 -18.31 30.82 4.29
N ALA A 420 -18.14 31.43 5.48
CA ALA A 420 -17.29 30.91 6.53
C ALA A 420 -17.68 29.46 6.83
N ILE A 421 -16.71 28.53 6.82
CA ILE A 421 -16.95 27.19 7.36
C ILE A 421 -17.09 27.35 8.86
N GLN A 422 -18.31 27.62 9.31
CA GLN A 422 -18.62 27.53 10.72
C GLN A 422 -18.44 26.07 11.16
N PRO A 423 -17.95 25.83 12.38
CA PRO A 423 -17.87 24.49 12.92
C PRO A 423 -19.28 23.88 12.83
N GLU A 424 -19.43 22.76 12.13
CA GLU A 424 -20.71 22.06 12.17
C GLU A 424 -21.00 21.67 13.63
N PRO A 425 -22.19 21.99 14.18
CA PRO A 425 -22.46 21.83 15.62
C PRO A 425 -22.16 20.44 16.17
N ASN A 426 -22.32 19.41 15.32
CA ASN A 426 -22.17 18.00 15.69
C ASN A 426 -20.76 17.43 15.42
N ASN A 427 -19.83 18.21 14.85
CA ASN A 427 -18.50 17.72 14.45
C ASN A 427 -17.37 18.64 14.96
N ALA A 428 -17.72 19.69 15.70
CA ALA A 428 -16.80 20.67 16.27
C ALA A 428 -16.19 20.13 17.57
N VAL A 429 -14.85 20.10 17.64
CA VAL A 429 -14.11 19.67 18.82
C VAL A 429 -13.10 20.74 19.20
N LEU A 430 -13.03 21.10 20.48
CA LEU A 430 -12.04 22.06 20.97
C LEU A 430 -10.68 21.41 21.14
N VAL A 431 -9.65 22.07 20.63
CA VAL A 431 -8.24 21.70 20.80
C VAL A 431 -7.43 22.93 21.20
N LYS A 432 -6.21 22.73 21.71
CA LYS A 432 -5.30 23.84 21.98
C LYS A 432 -4.58 24.26 20.70
N ASP A 433 -4.48 25.56 20.46
CA ASP A 433 -3.62 26.12 19.42
C ASP A 433 -2.15 26.19 19.88
N VAL A 434 -1.25 26.59 18.99
CA VAL A 434 0.18 26.79 19.27
C VAL A 434 0.49 27.82 20.36
N TYR A 435 -0.47 28.67 20.75
CA TYR A 435 -0.36 29.66 21.83
C TYR A 435 -1.04 29.20 23.14
N GLY A 436 -1.67 28.02 23.16
CA GLY A 436 -2.40 27.47 24.29
C GLY A 436 -3.87 27.94 24.41
N ASN A 437 -4.38 28.70 23.43
CA ASN A 437 -5.78 29.10 23.37
C ASN A 437 -6.65 27.95 22.86
N GLU A 438 -7.96 28.01 23.13
CA GLU A 438 -8.90 27.03 22.60
C GLU A 438 -9.37 27.42 21.20
N VAL A 439 -9.27 26.49 20.26
CA VAL A 439 -9.72 26.65 18.87
C VAL A 439 -10.58 25.46 18.46
N PHE A 440 -11.55 25.71 17.59
CA PHE A 440 -12.36 24.63 17.04
C PHE A 440 -11.57 23.83 16.00
N SER A 441 -11.79 22.53 15.98
CA SER A 441 -11.31 21.57 15.00
C SER A 441 -12.42 20.58 14.68
N ASN A 442 -12.13 19.55 13.88
CA ASN A 442 -13.05 18.46 13.59
C ASN A 442 -12.36 17.09 13.74
N HIS A 443 -13.14 16.01 13.75
CA HIS A 443 -12.59 14.66 13.92
C HIS A 443 -11.59 14.26 12.83
N SER A 444 -11.74 14.75 11.58
CA SER A 444 -10.79 14.48 10.49
C SER A 444 -9.43 15.12 10.76
N TYR A 445 -9.40 16.40 11.14
CA TYR A 445 -8.17 17.10 11.50
C TYR A 445 -7.52 16.53 12.75
N ILE A 446 -8.30 16.14 13.75
CA ILE A 446 -7.77 15.48 14.96
C ILE A 446 -7.07 14.18 14.59
N ARG A 447 -7.67 13.37 13.70
CA ARG A 447 -7.05 12.13 13.22
C ARG A 447 -5.75 12.41 12.46
N MET A 448 -5.74 13.42 11.59
CA MET A 448 -4.53 13.85 10.89
C MET A 448 -3.43 14.28 11.87
N ARG A 449 -3.79 15.09 12.87
CA ARG A 449 -2.89 15.56 13.93
C ARG A 449 -2.29 14.39 14.71
N GLN A 450 -3.13 13.49 15.22
CA GLN A 450 -2.70 12.32 15.98
C GLN A 450 -1.82 11.38 15.16
N GLN A 451 -2.07 11.24 13.86
CA GLN A 451 -1.18 10.47 12.99
C GLN A 451 0.17 11.14 12.81
N ILE A 452 0.22 12.47 12.63
CA ILE A 452 1.50 13.21 12.61
C ILE A 452 2.26 12.95 13.91
N GLU A 453 1.62 13.17 15.06
CA GLU A 453 2.19 12.96 16.40
C GLU A 453 2.71 11.53 16.59
N ASN A 454 1.98 10.53 16.09
CA ASN A 454 2.42 9.13 16.12
C ASN A 454 3.65 8.89 15.24
N TYR A 455 3.82 9.54 14.10
CA TYR A 455 5.07 9.43 13.34
C TYR A 455 6.22 10.14 14.07
N LEU A 456 5.95 11.33 14.62
CA LEU A 456 6.96 12.13 15.33
C LEU A 456 7.47 11.43 16.60
N SER A 457 6.63 10.67 17.31
CA SER A 457 7.05 9.91 18.50
C SER A 457 8.08 8.82 18.20
N HIS A 458 8.23 8.41 16.93
CA HIS A 458 9.22 7.43 16.48
C HIS A 458 10.45 8.08 15.82
N TYR A 459 10.47 9.40 15.65
CA TYR A 459 11.60 10.12 15.06
C TYR A 459 12.50 10.68 16.17
N THR A 460 13.71 10.12 16.31
CA THR A 460 14.63 10.45 17.42
C THR A 460 15.62 11.57 17.11
N ASP A 461 15.94 11.78 15.84
CA ASP A 461 17.09 12.60 15.40
C ASP A 461 16.71 13.71 14.42
N ILE A 462 15.52 14.32 14.60
CA ILE A 462 15.04 15.38 13.73
C ILE A 462 14.39 16.54 14.49
N ASN A 463 14.66 17.76 14.03
CA ASN A 463 13.99 18.95 14.52
C ASN A 463 12.79 19.29 13.64
N ILE A 464 11.58 19.18 14.20
CA ILE A 464 10.33 19.55 13.52
C ILE A 464 9.81 20.86 14.09
N ILE A 465 9.68 21.86 13.23
CA ILE A 465 9.28 23.21 13.60
C ILE A 465 7.90 23.48 13.01
N ASN A 466 6.91 23.77 13.85
CA ASN A 466 5.62 24.25 13.40
C ASN A 466 5.60 25.78 13.37
N THR A 467 5.38 26.37 12.20
CA THR A 467 5.29 27.84 12.04
C THR A 467 3.85 28.32 11.83
N THR A 468 2.89 27.38 11.87
CA THR A 468 1.50 27.63 11.55
C THR A 468 0.80 28.38 12.68
N LYS A 469 0.73 29.72 12.55
CA LYS A 469 0.03 30.59 13.50
C LYS A 469 -1.43 30.17 13.66
N TYR A 470 -1.91 30.13 14.90
CA TYR A 470 -3.29 29.78 15.28
C TYR A 470 -3.73 28.36 14.86
N GLY A 471 -2.81 27.53 14.36
CA GLY A 471 -3.07 26.12 14.10
C GLY A 471 -3.14 25.33 15.41
N ALA A 472 -3.76 24.16 15.36
CA ALA A 472 -3.74 23.20 16.46
C ALA A 472 -2.28 22.88 16.85
N HIS A 473 -2.03 22.78 18.14
CA HIS A 473 -0.75 22.31 18.66
C HIS A 473 -0.52 20.85 18.23
N ILE A 474 0.67 20.56 17.70
CA ILE A 474 1.07 19.23 17.27
C ILE A 474 2.17 18.74 18.20
N GLU A 475 1.89 17.70 18.99
CA GLU A 475 2.85 17.11 19.91
C GLU A 475 4.10 16.60 19.15
N GLY A 476 5.28 16.78 19.74
CA GLY A 476 6.56 16.50 19.07
C GLY A 476 7.05 17.58 18.11
N THR A 477 6.37 18.72 18.02
CA THR A 477 6.84 19.91 17.29
C THR A 477 7.17 21.07 18.22
N ARG A 478 8.10 21.94 17.83
CA ARG A 478 8.31 23.24 18.48
C ARG A 478 7.66 24.36 17.67
N PHE A 479 6.97 25.28 18.34
CA PHE A 479 6.39 26.44 17.66
C PHE A 479 7.39 27.60 17.59
N GLU A 480 7.65 28.10 16.39
CA GLU A 480 8.40 29.33 16.12
C GLU A 480 7.81 30.03 14.88
N THR A 481 7.80 31.37 14.82
CA THR A 481 7.29 32.05 13.62
C THR A 481 8.24 31.89 12.44
N LEU A 482 7.72 31.87 11.21
CA LEU A 482 8.54 31.72 10.02
C LEU A 482 9.54 32.89 9.86
N ASP A 483 9.17 34.10 10.27
CA ASP A 483 10.09 35.26 10.34
C ASP A 483 11.33 34.98 11.22
N THR A 484 11.10 34.36 12.38
CA THR A 484 12.19 33.97 13.30
C THR A 484 13.07 32.91 12.66
N ILE A 485 12.46 31.91 12.00
CA ILE A 485 13.21 30.87 11.29
C ILE A 485 14.04 31.42 10.13
N ILE A 486 13.52 32.38 9.36
CA ILE A 486 14.28 33.04 8.29
C ILE A 486 15.55 33.71 8.84
N SER A 487 15.49 34.30 10.04
CA SER A 487 16.69 34.90 10.66
C SER A 487 17.75 33.85 11.07
N GLN A 488 17.33 32.60 11.29
CA GLN A 488 18.21 31.47 11.60
C GLN A 488 18.75 30.80 10.33
N LEU A 489 18.01 30.82 9.22
CA LEU A 489 18.41 30.33 7.91
C LEU A 489 19.28 31.39 7.20
N ASN A 490 20.57 31.40 7.50
CA ASN A 490 21.48 32.50 7.15
C ASN A 490 22.40 32.23 5.93
N HIS A 491 22.20 31.12 5.20
CA HIS A 491 22.97 30.82 3.99
C HIS A 491 22.13 30.04 2.97
N ARG A 492 22.47 30.18 1.68
CA ARG A 492 21.87 29.42 0.58
C ARG A 492 22.27 27.94 0.69
N VAL A 493 21.27 27.07 0.62
CA VAL A 493 21.42 25.59 0.68
C VAL A 493 20.82 24.88 -0.53
N VAL A 494 19.96 25.57 -1.28
CA VAL A 494 19.29 25.01 -2.45
C VAL A 494 20.24 25.01 -3.65
N GLU A 495 20.44 23.82 -4.19
CA GLU A 495 21.07 23.57 -5.48
C GLU A 495 20.02 23.62 -6.60
N ASP A 496 20.39 24.28 -7.70
CA ASP A 496 19.58 24.29 -8.93
C ASP A 496 19.62 22.90 -9.58
N GLU A 497 18.57 22.53 -10.33
CA GLU A 497 18.49 21.23 -11.05
C GLU A 497 18.65 19.98 -10.15
N TRP A 498 18.39 20.10 -8.84
CA TRP A 498 18.59 19.03 -7.86
C TRP A 498 17.84 17.72 -8.15
N LEU A 499 16.78 17.75 -8.97
CA LEU A 499 16.00 16.56 -9.33
C LEU A 499 16.55 15.82 -10.57
N GLU A 500 17.46 16.44 -11.32
CA GLU A 500 18.04 15.77 -12.49
C GLU A 500 18.80 14.51 -12.05
N SER A 501 18.54 13.42 -12.77
CA SER A 501 19.19 12.13 -12.63
C SER A 501 19.09 11.37 -13.94
N GLU A 502 20.23 10.96 -14.47
CA GLU A 502 20.31 10.12 -15.67
C GLU A 502 20.19 8.63 -15.36
N LYS A 503 20.15 8.22 -14.08
CA LYS A 503 20.25 6.81 -13.67
C LYS A 503 19.02 6.33 -12.92
N ILE A 504 18.26 5.47 -13.60
CA ILE A 504 17.13 4.75 -13.02
C ILE A 504 17.70 3.62 -12.15
N GLY A 505 17.49 3.71 -10.85
CA GLY A 505 18.10 2.82 -9.85
C GLY A 505 17.56 1.39 -9.76
N TYR A 506 16.83 0.89 -10.76
CA TYR A 506 16.18 -0.43 -10.73
C TYR A 506 16.96 -1.52 -11.45
N ASP A 507 16.95 -2.72 -10.86
CA ASP A 507 17.50 -3.94 -11.45
C ASP A 507 16.57 -4.46 -12.57
N MET A 508 16.98 -4.24 -13.81
CA MET A 508 16.22 -4.61 -15.00
C MET A 508 16.21 -6.12 -15.26
N GLU A 509 17.27 -6.86 -14.87
CA GLU A 509 17.29 -8.32 -15.00
C GLU A 509 16.31 -8.96 -14.03
N TYR A 510 16.28 -8.46 -12.79
CA TYR A 510 15.28 -8.85 -11.80
C TYR A 510 13.87 -8.55 -12.32
N LEU A 511 13.62 -7.35 -12.85
CA LEU A 511 12.32 -6.96 -13.41
C LEU A 511 11.84 -7.94 -14.47
N ILE A 512 12.69 -8.30 -15.44
CA ILE A 512 12.34 -9.26 -16.51
C ILE A 512 12.07 -10.65 -15.95
N LYS A 513 12.88 -11.12 -14.99
CA LYS A 513 12.64 -12.40 -14.33
C LYS A 513 11.28 -12.42 -13.63
N GLN A 514 10.92 -11.37 -12.90
CA GLN A 514 9.61 -11.25 -12.25
C GLN A 514 8.48 -11.17 -13.28
N ASN A 515 8.69 -10.47 -14.40
CA ASN A 515 7.73 -10.42 -15.49
C ASN A 515 7.45 -11.82 -16.08
N HIS A 516 8.46 -12.68 -16.25
CA HIS A 516 8.24 -14.07 -16.69
C HIS A 516 7.42 -14.87 -15.67
N ILE A 517 7.78 -14.80 -14.38
CA ILE A 517 7.04 -15.48 -13.30
C ILE A 517 5.58 -15.04 -13.29
N MET A 518 5.32 -13.74 -13.46
CA MET A 518 3.97 -13.20 -13.44
C MET A 518 3.15 -13.60 -14.67
N ASN A 519 3.76 -13.65 -15.87
CA ASN A 519 3.08 -14.14 -17.07
C ASN A 519 2.66 -15.61 -16.92
N ASP A 520 3.54 -16.46 -16.38
CA ASP A 520 3.21 -17.86 -16.10
C ASP A 520 2.09 -17.99 -15.06
N ALA A 521 2.07 -17.11 -14.05
CA ALA A 521 1.03 -17.08 -13.04
C ALA A 521 -0.32 -16.62 -13.62
N HIS A 522 -0.32 -15.59 -14.46
CA HIS A 522 -1.50 -15.08 -15.16
C HIS A 522 -2.11 -16.13 -16.09
N ALA A 523 -1.29 -16.88 -16.85
CA ALA A 523 -1.76 -17.93 -17.73
C ALA A 523 -2.50 -19.08 -16.98
N LYS A 524 -2.19 -19.28 -15.69
CA LYS A 524 -2.77 -20.36 -14.86
C LYS A 524 -3.95 -19.92 -14.01
N VAL A 525 -4.08 -18.63 -13.69
CA VAL A 525 -5.00 -18.15 -12.64
C VAL A 525 -6.47 -18.47 -12.94
N ALA A 526 -6.91 -18.36 -14.20
CA ALA A 526 -8.27 -18.67 -14.60
C ALA A 526 -8.61 -20.16 -14.39
N GLN A 527 -7.67 -21.06 -14.70
CA GLN A 527 -7.85 -22.50 -14.50
C GLN A 527 -7.93 -22.86 -13.00
N LEU A 528 -7.09 -22.23 -12.17
CA LEU A 528 -7.13 -22.42 -10.72
C LEU A 528 -8.44 -21.93 -10.12
N LEU A 529 -8.95 -20.78 -10.59
CA LEU A 529 -10.23 -20.24 -10.14
C LEU A 529 -11.40 -21.16 -10.53
N GLU A 530 -11.40 -21.66 -11.77
CA GLU A 530 -12.40 -22.63 -12.24
C GLU A 530 -12.37 -23.91 -11.41
N LYS A 531 -11.17 -24.42 -11.09
CA LYS A 531 -10.99 -25.57 -10.19
C LYS A 531 -11.62 -25.33 -8.82
N CYS A 532 -11.47 -24.12 -8.24
CA CYS A 532 -12.11 -23.77 -6.96
C CYS A 532 -13.63 -23.77 -7.08
N LYS A 533 -14.19 -23.15 -8.14
CA LYS A 533 -15.65 -23.10 -8.37
C LYS A 533 -16.25 -24.50 -8.55
N LEU A 534 -15.60 -25.38 -9.32
CA LEU A 534 -16.03 -26.77 -9.54
C LEU A 534 -15.97 -27.59 -8.24
N ASN A 535 -14.92 -27.42 -7.43
CA ASN A 535 -14.83 -28.09 -6.13
C ASN A 535 -15.93 -27.62 -5.18
N LEU A 536 -16.30 -26.34 -5.22
CA LEU A 536 -17.43 -25.80 -4.45
C LEU A 536 -18.78 -26.34 -4.96
N ASP A 537 -18.96 -26.45 -6.28
CA ASP A 537 -20.15 -27.08 -6.88
C ASP A 537 -20.31 -28.53 -6.41
N ASN A 538 -19.20 -29.28 -6.35
CA ASN A 538 -19.20 -30.65 -5.83
C ASN A 538 -19.64 -30.72 -4.36
N VAL A 539 -19.15 -29.80 -3.51
CA VAL A 539 -19.57 -29.70 -2.10
C VAL A 539 -21.09 -29.48 -2.02
N ARG A 540 -21.61 -28.53 -2.81
CA ARG A 540 -23.05 -28.23 -2.86
C ARG A 540 -23.90 -29.40 -3.35
N GLN A 541 -23.53 -30.03 -4.47
CA GLN A 541 -24.28 -31.16 -5.02
C GLN A 541 -24.34 -32.37 -4.07
N LEU A 542 -23.26 -32.62 -3.33
CA LEU A 542 -23.23 -33.66 -2.30
C LEU A 542 -24.14 -33.33 -1.10
N ALA A 543 -24.24 -32.05 -0.74
CA ALA A 543 -25.18 -31.59 0.28
C ALA A 543 -26.64 -31.73 -0.18
N ASP A 544 -26.95 -31.31 -1.41
CA ASP A 544 -28.30 -31.40 -2.00
C ASP A 544 -28.77 -32.86 -2.15
N SER A 545 -27.85 -33.80 -2.38
CA SER A 545 -28.13 -35.24 -2.48
C SER A 545 -28.10 -35.99 -1.13
N GLY A 546 -27.78 -35.30 -0.02
CA GLY A 546 -27.70 -35.90 1.32
C GLY A 546 -26.53 -36.88 1.52
N ASN A 547 -25.50 -36.86 0.67
CA ASN A 547 -24.38 -37.79 0.74
C ASN A 547 -23.28 -37.31 1.71
N VAL A 548 -23.60 -37.30 3.00
CA VAL A 548 -22.79 -36.74 4.09
C VAL A 548 -21.37 -37.32 4.17
N ARG A 549 -21.19 -38.62 3.84
CA ARG A 549 -19.89 -39.30 3.94
C ARG A 549 -18.81 -38.73 3.01
N ARG A 550 -19.22 -38.14 1.87
CA ARG A 550 -18.30 -37.62 0.86
C ARG A 550 -18.06 -36.11 0.96
N ILE A 551 -18.90 -35.38 1.71
CA ILE A 551 -18.78 -33.92 1.87
C ILE A 551 -17.42 -33.55 2.47
N GLY A 552 -16.96 -34.29 3.49
CA GLY A 552 -15.66 -34.02 4.13
C GLY A 552 -14.47 -34.11 3.17
N GLN A 553 -14.46 -35.09 2.25
CA GLN A 553 -13.41 -35.20 1.23
C GLN A 553 -13.49 -34.06 0.20
N SER A 554 -14.71 -33.69 -0.21
CA SER A 554 -14.90 -32.58 -1.15
C SER A 554 -14.49 -31.23 -0.54
N TYR A 555 -14.68 -31.06 0.76
CA TYR A 555 -14.20 -29.91 1.53
C TYR A 555 -12.68 -29.79 1.50
N GLU A 556 -11.96 -30.88 1.75
CA GLU A 556 -10.50 -30.90 1.67
C GLU A 556 -10.00 -30.57 0.26
N GLN A 557 -10.65 -31.10 -0.77
CA GLN A 557 -10.31 -30.76 -2.17
C GLN A 557 -10.54 -29.28 -2.49
N PHE A 558 -11.64 -28.69 -2.00
CA PHE A 558 -11.89 -27.26 -2.14
C PHE A 558 -10.80 -26.43 -1.45
N ASN A 559 -10.43 -26.76 -0.20
CA ASN A 559 -9.38 -26.05 0.51
C ASN A 559 -8.03 -26.13 -0.20
N LEU A 560 -7.66 -27.31 -0.70
CA LEU A 560 -6.44 -27.48 -1.49
C LEU A 560 -6.45 -26.61 -2.75
N SER A 561 -7.58 -26.55 -3.48
CA SER A 561 -7.68 -25.65 -4.64
C SER A 561 -7.62 -24.17 -4.26
N MET A 562 -8.20 -23.78 -3.12
CA MET A 562 -8.10 -22.40 -2.62
C MET A 562 -6.66 -22.04 -2.23
N ASP A 563 -5.91 -22.96 -1.63
CA ASP A 563 -4.50 -22.75 -1.32
C ASP A 563 -3.64 -22.65 -2.58
N GLU A 564 -3.89 -23.47 -3.60
CA GLU A 564 -3.26 -23.33 -4.91
C GLU A 564 -3.54 -21.98 -5.55
N LEU A 565 -4.79 -21.51 -5.52
CA LEU A 565 -5.19 -20.20 -6.04
C LEU A 565 -4.50 -19.06 -5.26
N ARG A 566 -4.47 -19.12 -3.94
CA ARG A 566 -3.82 -18.10 -3.09
C ARG A 566 -2.31 -18.04 -3.29
N ASN A 567 -1.68 -19.18 -3.58
CA ASN A 567 -0.23 -19.26 -3.84
C ASN A 567 0.14 -18.82 -5.27
N ASN A 568 -0.83 -18.60 -6.15
CA ASN A 568 -0.57 -18.03 -7.47
C ASN A 568 -0.13 -16.56 -7.34
N GLN A 569 1.01 -16.21 -7.92
CA GLN A 569 1.61 -14.88 -7.77
C GLN A 569 0.75 -13.76 -8.37
N PHE A 570 0.02 -14.02 -9.47
CA PHE A 570 -0.89 -13.04 -10.06
C PHE A 570 -2.08 -12.79 -9.13
N PHE A 571 -2.65 -13.85 -8.57
CA PHE A 571 -3.74 -13.74 -7.60
C PHE A 571 -3.31 -12.99 -6.33
N ALA A 572 -2.13 -13.31 -5.78
CA ALA A 572 -1.60 -12.67 -4.58
C ALA A 572 -1.24 -11.19 -4.82
N THR A 573 -0.69 -10.86 -5.99
CA THR A 573 -0.20 -9.50 -6.29
C THR A 573 -1.32 -8.56 -6.72
N PHE A 574 -2.31 -9.03 -7.49
CA PHE A 574 -3.34 -8.17 -8.06
C PHE A 574 -4.72 -8.40 -7.44
N ILE A 575 -5.18 -9.65 -7.41
CA ILE A 575 -6.58 -9.97 -7.10
C ILE A 575 -6.87 -9.89 -5.59
N THR A 576 -5.93 -10.34 -4.77
CA THR A 576 -6.04 -10.26 -3.31
C THR A 576 -6.15 -8.80 -2.83
N PRO A 577 -5.27 -7.85 -3.25
CA PRO A 577 -5.42 -6.45 -2.91
C PRO A 577 -6.71 -5.79 -3.42
N MET A 578 -7.25 -6.25 -4.56
CA MET A 578 -8.52 -5.74 -5.13
C MET A 578 -9.76 -6.19 -4.35
N ASN A 579 -9.66 -7.30 -3.61
CA ASN A 579 -10.74 -7.90 -2.83
C ASN A 579 -10.39 -7.96 -1.34
N ARG A 580 -9.58 -7.02 -0.84
CA ARG A 580 -9.02 -7.08 0.53
C ARG A 580 -10.10 -7.03 1.60
N VAL A 581 -11.17 -6.25 1.36
CA VAL A 581 -12.28 -6.11 2.31
C VAL A 581 -13.11 -7.39 2.32
N GLU A 582 -13.49 -7.90 1.15
CA GLU A 582 -14.24 -9.14 1.00
C GLU A 582 -13.46 -10.33 1.57
N LEU A 583 -12.15 -10.39 1.33
CA LEU A 583 -11.27 -11.42 1.87
C LEU A 583 -11.17 -11.33 3.40
N GLU A 584 -11.06 -10.12 3.96
CA GLU A 584 -11.02 -9.92 5.41
C GLU A 584 -12.29 -10.46 6.07
N PHE A 585 -13.47 -10.11 5.55
CA PHE A 585 -14.74 -10.64 6.06
C PHE A 585 -14.88 -12.15 5.83
N LEU A 586 -14.44 -12.66 4.68
CA LEU A 586 -14.43 -14.10 4.41
C LEU A 586 -13.60 -14.84 5.45
N ILE A 587 -12.40 -14.35 5.79
CA ILE A 587 -11.53 -14.94 6.82
C ILE A 587 -12.25 -14.98 8.18
N LEU A 588 -12.99 -13.93 8.56
CA LEU A 588 -13.77 -13.93 9.80
C LEU A 588 -14.85 -15.02 9.79
N THR A 589 -15.55 -15.22 8.67
CA THR A 589 -16.58 -16.26 8.54
C THR A 589 -16.03 -17.68 8.50
N VAL A 590 -14.78 -17.90 8.09
CA VAL A 590 -14.17 -19.23 8.03
C VAL A 590 -14.16 -19.92 9.40
N SER A 591 -13.94 -19.16 10.48
CA SER A 591 -14.00 -19.71 11.85
C SER A 591 -15.38 -20.29 12.17
N ASP A 592 -16.45 -19.60 11.77
CA ASP A 592 -17.82 -20.05 12.01
C ASP A 592 -18.16 -21.28 11.16
N ILE A 593 -17.75 -21.28 9.88
CA ILE A 593 -17.86 -22.44 8.98
C ILE A 593 -17.11 -23.66 9.54
N SER A 594 -15.92 -23.45 10.11
CA SER A 594 -15.13 -24.53 10.68
C SER A 594 -15.78 -25.16 11.91
N ARG A 595 -16.48 -24.38 12.73
CA ARG A 595 -17.19 -24.83 13.95
C ARG A 595 -18.52 -25.53 13.67
N GLU A 596 -19.13 -25.28 12.51
CA GLU A 596 -20.37 -25.97 12.13
C GLU A 596 -20.14 -27.49 12.03
N THR A 597 -21.01 -28.23 12.70
CA THR A 597 -20.94 -29.69 12.84
C THR A 597 -21.85 -30.41 11.86
N ASP A 598 -22.94 -29.77 11.42
CA ASP A 598 -23.82 -30.30 10.39
C ASP A 598 -23.18 -30.12 9.00
N PRO A 599 -22.84 -31.21 8.29
CA PRO A 599 -22.12 -31.12 7.03
C PRO A 599 -22.94 -30.47 5.90
N ILE A 600 -24.27 -30.51 5.97
CA ILE A 600 -25.15 -29.87 4.98
C ILE A 600 -25.19 -28.36 5.23
N ILE A 601 -25.39 -27.94 6.49
CA ILE A 601 -25.35 -26.51 6.85
C ILE A 601 -23.98 -25.92 6.55
N LYS A 602 -22.91 -26.65 6.88
CA LYS A 602 -21.53 -26.24 6.56
C LYS A 602 -21.33 -26.03 5.05
N ALA A 603 -21.81 -26.94 4.22
CA ALA A 603 -21.75 -26.81 2.76
C ALA A 603 -22.55 -25.59 2.26
N GLN A 604 -23.72 -25.31 2.84
CA GLN A 604 -24.53 -24.13 2.51
C GLN A 604 -23.82 -22.83 2.89
N LEU A 605 -23.21 -22.75 4.07
CA LEU A 605 -22.43 -21.58 4.51
C LEU A 605 -21.21 -21.36 3.60
N MET A 606 -20.52 -22.44 3.20
CA MET A 606 -19.43 -22.33 2.23
C MET A 606 -19.91 -21.76 0.90
N GLU A 607 -21.01 -22.29 0.34
CA GLU A 607 -21.59 -21.77 -0.90
C GLU A 607 -21.94 -20.29 -0.76
N GLN A 608 -22.60 -19.91 0.33
CA GLN A 608 -23.03 -18.55 0.61
C GLN A 608 -21.86 -17.55 0.65
N HIS A 609 -20.74 -17.91 1.25
CA HIS A 609 -19.62 -16.98 1.48
C HIS A 609 -18.52 -17.06 0.41
N PHE A 610 -18.16 -18.25 -0.07
CA PHE A 610 -17.08 -18.40 -1.05
C PHE A 610 -17.54 -18.12 -2.48
N ARG A 611 -18.78 -18.45 -2.87
CA ARG A 611 -19.26 -18.25 -4.24
C ARG A 611 -19.18 -16.78 -4.68
N PRO A 612 -19.69 -15.80 -3.91
CA PRO A 612 -19.63 -14.40 -4.33
C PRO A 612 -18.18 -13.90 -4.44
N PHE A 613 -17.31 -14.32 -3.50
CA PHE A 613 -15.89 -13.98 -3.53
C PHE A 613 -15.19 -14.49 -4.80
N LEU A 614 -15.41 -15.76 -5.16
CA LEU A 614 -14.80 -16.35 -6.36
C LEU A 614 -15.30 -15.69 -7.66
N LEU A 615 -16.58 -15.35 -7.75
CA LEU A 615 -17.14 -14.64 -8.90
C LEU A 615 -16.60 -13.21 -9.02
N ASN A 616 -16.45 -12.50 -7.89
CA ASN A 616 -15.82 -11.18 -7.89
C ASN A 616 -14.36 -11.25 -8.36
N CYS A 617 -13.61 -12.25 -7.89
CA CYS A 617 -12.24 -12.49 -8.35
C CYS A 617 -12.16 -12.75 -9.86
N GLU A 618 -13.11 -13.52 -10.41
CA GLU A 618 -13.20 -13.81 -11.85
C GLU A 618 -13.37 -12.52 -12.67
N GLN A 619 -14.33 -11.68 -12.27
CA GLN A 619 -14.58 -10.40 -12.92
C GLN A 619 -13.36 -9.49 -12.85
N ASP A 620 -12.69 -9.44 -11.71
CA ASP A 620 -11.50 -8.62 -11.52
C ASP A 620 -10.36 -9.09 -12.42
N ILE A 621 -10.08 -10.41 -12.51
CA ILE A 621 -9.09 -10.98 -13.42
C ILE A 621 -9.38 -10.57 -14.86
N ILE A 622 -10.62 -10.70 -15.32
CA ILE A 622 -11.03 -10.31 -16.67
C ILE A 622 -10.81 -8.81 -16.89
N SER A 623 -11.20 -7.97 -15.92
CA SER A 623 -11.13 -6.52 -16.02
C SER A 623 -9.70 -5.97 -16.11
N ILE A 624 -8.74 -6.57 -15.40
CA ILE A 624 -7.36 -6.07 -15.36
C ILE A 624 -6.43 -6.73 -16.39
N SER A 625 -6.83 -7.87 -16.96
CA SER A 625 -6.00 -8.60 -17.92
C SER A 625 -5.51 -7.76 -19.11
N PRO A 626 -6.31 -6.88 -19.73
CA PRO A 626 -5.83 -6.00 -20.79
C PRO A 626 -4.72 -5.04 -20.33
N PHE A 627 -4.88 -4.41 -19.15
CA PHE A 627 -3.88 -3.49 -18.60
C PHE A 627 -2.58 -4.22 -18.23
N PHE A 628 -2.70 -5.46 -17.72
CA PHE A 628 -1.55 -6.31 -17.44
C PHE A 628 -0.77 -6.67 -18.71
N GLN A 629 -1.46 -7.05 -19.78
CA GLN A 629 -0.83 -7.37 -21.07
C GLN A 629 -0.10 -6.15 -21.66
N GLU A 630 -0.74 -4.98 -21.63
CA GLU A 630 -0.13 -3.71 -22.08
C GLU A 630 1.12 -3.36 -21.27
N MET A 631 1.05 -3.49 -19.94
CA MET A 631 2.20 -3.28 -19.05
C MET A 631 3.34 -4.24 -19.38
N ASN A 632 3.06 -5.54 -19.55
CA ASN A 632 4.09 -6.54 -19.82
C ASN A 632 4.79 -6.30 -21.16
N GLN A 633 4.03 -5.94 -22.20
CA GLN A 633 4.60 -5.58 -23.49
C GLN A 633 5.53 -4.37 -23.33
N SER A 634 5.07 -3.34 -22.62
CA SER A 634 5.86 -2.13 -22.37
C SER A 634 7.13 -2.40 -21.56
N ILE A 635 7.09 -3.31 -20.58
CA ILE A 635 8.27 -3.75 -19.82
C ILE A 635 9.32 -4.38 -20.76
N GLN A 636 8.88 -5.26 -21.67
CA GLN A 636 9.77 -5.89 -22.64
C GLN A 636 10.40 -4.86 -23.58
N ASP A 637 9.62 -3.90 -24.05
CA ASP A 637 10.10 -2.85 -24.96
C ASP A 637 11.12 -1.94 -24.26
N ILE A 638 10.85 -1.54 -23.01
CA ILE A 638 11.81 -0.76 -22.19
C ILE A 638 13.10 -1.55 -21.98
N TYR A 639 13.01 -2.83 -21.64
CA TYR A 639 14.18 -3.67 -21.42
C TYR A 639 15.03 -3.81 -22.68
N LYS A 640 14.40 -4.07 -23.84
CA LYS A 640 15.08 -4.14 -25.13
C LYS A 640 15.80 -2.82 -25.44
N ILE A 641 15.10 -1.69 -25.33
CA ILE A 641 15.68 -0.36 -25.58
C ILE A 641 16.88 -0.07 -24.66
N ARG A 642 16.78 -0.39 -23.36
CA ARG A 642 17.89 -0.18 -22.42
C ARG A 642 19.09 -1.08 -22.73
N THR A 643 18.84 -2.34 -23.09
CA THR A 643 19.89 -3.29 -23.48
C THR A 643 20.63 -2.81 -24.72
N VAL A 644 19.88 -2.33 -25.73
CA VAL A 644 20.44 -1.72 -26.94
C VAL A 644 21.29 -0.51 -26.60
N ARG A 645 20.79 0.41 -25.77
CA ARG A 645 21.55 1.59 -25.33
C ARG A 645 22.82 1.26 -24.56
N GLN A 646 22.78 0.22 -23.72
CA GLN A 646 23.96 -0.25 -23.00
C GLN A 646 25.02 -0.80 -23.96
N LYS A 647 24.61 -1.61 -24.95
CA LYS A 647 25.49 -2.12 -26.01
C LYS A 647 26.03 -0.99 -26.90
N ALA A 648 25.20 0.02 -27.18
CA ALA A 648 25.54 1.17 -28.01
C ALA A 648 26.77 1.95 -27.52
N ALA A 649 27.02 1.98 -26.21
CA ALA A 649 28.13 2.73 -25.61
C ALA A 649 29.52 2.29 -26.09
N GLY A 650 29.68 1.04 -26.55
CA GLY A 650 30.93 0.50 -27.10
C GLY A 650 31.06 0.59 -28.62
N ILE A 651 30.03 1.06 -29.32
CA ILE A 651 29.98 1.01 -30.78
C ILE A 651 30.78 2.16 -31.40
N LYS A 652 31.71 1.81 -32.30
CA LYS A 652 32.55 2.75 -33.05
C LYS A 652 32.24 2.75 -34.54
N ILE A 653 31.77 1.63 -35.08
CA ILE A 653 31.42 1.46 -36.49
C ILE A 653 29.99 0.95 -36.60
N LEU A 654 29.21 1.52 -37.52
CA LEU A 654 27.95 0.96 -37.99
C LEU A 654 28.13 0.47 -39.44
N LEU A 655 28.07 -0.84 -39.64
CA LEU A 655 28.10 -1.48 -40.96
C LEU A 655 26.66 -1.62 -41.49
N VAL A 656 26.42 -1.07 -42.67
CA VAL A 656 25.07 -0.92 -43.24
C VAL A 656 25.00 -1.64 -44.57
N ASP A 657 24.05 -2.56 -44.72
CA ASP A 657 23.68 -3.08 -46.03
C ASP A 657 23.02 -2.00 -46.88
N SER A 658 23.28 -1.99 -48.18
CA SER A 658 22.68 -0.98 -49.05
C SER A 658 21.25 -1.37 -49.42
N ASP A 659 21.10 -2.55 -50.01
CA ASP A 659 19.83 -3.01 -50.56
C ASP A 659 18.88 -3.56 -49.50
N GLY A 660 17.64 -3.05 -49.50
CA GLY A 660 16.63 -3.44 -48.53
C GLY A 660 16.81 -2.83 -47.13
N VAL A 661 17.87 -2.03 -46.90
CA VAL A 661 18.03 -1.21 -45.69
C VAL A 661 18.01 0.28 -46.04
N LEU A 662 18.98 0.77 -46.81
CA LEU A 662 18.99 2.15 -47.32
C LEU A 662 18.02 2.34 -48.49
N THR A 663 17.67 1.26 -49.17
CA THR A 663 16.65 1.20 -50.23
C THR A 663 15.48 0.33 -49.80
N ASP A 664 14.34 0.44 -50.47
CA ASP A 664 13.17 -0.42 -50.22
C ASP A 664 13.29 -1.82 -50.84
N GLY A 665 14.47 -2.17 -51.37
CA GLY A 665 14.76 -3.43 -52.04
C GLY A 665 14.29 -3.49 -53.49
N SER A 666 13.62 -2.46 -54.01
CA SER A 666 13.17 -2.40 -55.40
C SER A 666 14.29 -1.96 -56.34
N ILE A 667 14.38 -2.61 -57.50
CA ILE A 667 15.25 -2.21 -58.61
C ILE A 667 14.37 -1.82 -59.79
N TYR A 668 14.49 -0.57 -60.23
CA TYR A 668 13.79 -0.08 -61.41
C TYR A 668 14.76 -0.08 -62.59
N TYR A 669 14.32 -0.62 -63.73
CA TYR A 669 15.10 -0.61 -64.96
C TYR A 669 14.50 0.38 -65.96
N SER A 670 15.34 1.24 -66.54
CA SER A 670 14.95 2.06 -67.69
C SER A 670 14.83 1.19 -68.95
N ALA A 671 14.22 1.74 -70.01
CA ALA A 671 14.17 1.06 -71.31
C ALA A 671 15.56 0.85 -71.94
N SER A 672 16.57 1.63 -71.52
CA SER A 672 17.98 1.48 -71.90
C SER A 672 18.76 0.50 -71.02
N GLY A 673 18.14 -0.04 -69.96
CA GLY A 673 18.78 -0.95 -69.01
C GLY A 673 19.47 -0.26 -67.83
N ASP A 674 19.27 1.05 -67.62
CA ASP A 674 19.82 1.75 -66.46
C ASP A 674 19.10 1.33 -65.17
N GLU A 675 19.85 1.05 -64.12
CA GLU A 675 19.31 0.74 -62.79
C GLU A 675 19.03 2.01 -61.99
N ILE A 676 17.84 2.10 -61.41
CA ILE A 676 17.44 3.16 -60.51
C ILE A 676 17.01 2.53 -59.18
N ARG A 677 17.52 3.10 -58.08
CA ARG A 677 17.18 2.73 -56.70
C ARG A 677 16.68 3.94 -55.95
N LYS A 678 15.73 3.71 -55.05
CA LYS A 678 15.12 4.76 -54.22
C LYS A 678 15.77 4.77 -52.84
N PHE A 679 16.21 5.95 -52.41
CA PHE A 679 16.77 6.23 -51.08
C PHE A 679 15.88 7.21 -50.31
N HIS A 680 15.98 7.22 -48.98
CA HIS A 680 15.15 8.07 -48.15
C HIS A 680 15.92 9.24 -47.53
N TYR A 681 15.41 10.47 -47.68
CA TYR A 681 16.12 11.67 -47.20
C TYR A 681 16.32 11.72 -45.68
N LYS A 682 15.42 11.11 -44.88
CA LYS A 682 15.59 11.03 -43.41
C LYS A 682 16.87 10.29 -43.01
N ASP A 683 17.38 9.38 -43.84
CA ASP A 683 18.63 8.68 -43.53
C ASP A 683 19.82 9.65 -43.47
N CYS A 684 19.80 10.76 -44.23
CA CYS A 684 20.81 11.82 -44.13
C CYS A 684 20.89 12.38 -42.69
N THR A 685 19.74 12.65 -42.06
CA THR A 685 19.69 13.18 -40.70
C THR A 685 20.25 12.18 -39.70
N GLY A 686 19.88 10.90 -39.81
CA GLY A 686 20.42 9.84 -38.95
C GLY A 686 21.93 9.67 -39.08
N ILE A 687 22.42 9.65 -40.32
CA ILE A 687 23.85 9.56 -40.63
C ILE A 687 24.65 10.70 -40.00
N ASN A 688 24.14 11.94 -40.08
CA ASN A 688 24.82 13.09 -39.48
C ASN A 688 24.86 13.00 -37.95
N LEU A 689 23.75 12.62 -37.30
CA LEU A 689 23.69 12.42 -35.85
C LEU A 689 24.68 11.35 -35.37
N LEU A 690 24.80 10.25 -36.12
CA LEU A 690 25.77 9.19 -35.80
C LEU A 690 27.22 9.67 -35.92
N LYS A 691 27.53 10.46 -36.96
CA LYS A 691 28.87 11.05 -37.13
C LYS A 691 29.22 12.05 -36.03
N GLU A 692 28.26 12.86 -35.59
CA GLU A 692 28.45 13.80 -34.46
C GLU A 692 28.81 13.06 -33.16
N LYS A 693 28.34 11.82 -32.99
CA LYS A 693 28.72 10.92 -31.89
C LYS A 693 30.02 10.17 -32.11
N GLY A 694 30.72 10.41 -33.21
CA GLY A 694 31.96 9.72 -33.56
C GLY A 694 31.77 8.29 -34.07
N ILE A 695 30.53 7.89 -34.40
CA ILE A 695 30.25 6.58 -35.00
C ILE A 695 30.53 6.67 -36.49
N LYS A 696 31.51 5.89 -36.94
CA LYS A 696 31.86 5.77 -38.36
C LYS A 696 30.85 4.86 -39.07
N ILE A 697 30.48 5.18 -40.30
CA ILE A 697 29.46 4.44 -41.05
C ILE A 697 30.11 3.81 -42.28
N LEU A 698 30.00 2.49 -42.41
CA LEU A 698 30.49 1.74 -43.55
C LEU A 698 29.31 1.18 -44.34
N ILE A 699 29.28 1.39 -45.66
CA ILE A 699 28.28 0.76 -46.53
C ILE A 699 28.88 -0.50 -47.17
N ASN A 700 28.17 -1.62 -47.08
CA ASN A 700 28.46 -2.82 -47.85
C ASN A 700 27.90 -2.69 -49.27
N ASN A 701 28.80 -2.71 -50.27
CA ASN A 701 28.47 -2.67 -51.70
C ASN A 701 29.21 -3.80 -52.43
N PRO A 702 28.77 -5.07 -52.29
CA PRO A 702 29.51 -6.23 -52.77
C PRO A 702 29.67 -6.25 -54.30
N ASP A 703 28.68 -5.74 -55.04
CA ASP A 703 28.67 -5.74 -56.51
C ASP A 703 29.31 -4.49 -57.13
N ALA A 704 29.95 -3.65 -56.30
CA ALA A 704 30.52 -2.36 -56.71
C ALA A 704 29.53 -1.49 -57.50
N ASN A 705 28.24 -1.52 -57.12
CA ASN A 705 27.17 -0.84 -57.85
C ASN A 705 27.41 0.70 -57.82
N PRO A 706 27.47 1.37 -58.98
CA PRO A 706 27.78 2.79 -59.05
C PRO A 706 26.66 3.68 -58.48
N VAL A 707 25.40 3.23 -58.49
CA VAL A 707 24.27 3.96 -57.90
C VAL A 707 24.43 4.05 -56.39
N ILE A 708 24.81 2.95 -55.74
CA ILE A 708 25.06 2.89 -54.30
C ILE A 708 26.27 3.76 -53.94
N LYS A 709 27.34 3.71 -54.73
CA LYS A 709 28.52 4.57 -54.54
C LYS A 709 28.18 6.07 -54.60
N ASN A 710 27.45 6.48 -55.64
CA ASN A 710 27.04 7.88 -55.81
C ASN A 710 26.07 8.33 -54.71
N ALA A 711 25.19 7.44 -54.25
CA ALA A 711 24.30 7.72 -53.13
C ALA A 711 25.08 7.88 -51.81
N ALA A 712 26.05 7.00 -51.53
CA ALA A 712 26.91 7.08 -50.34
C ALA A 712 27.62 8.44 -50.27
N GLU A 713 28.22 8.91 -51.37
CA GLU A 713 28.88 10.22 -51.44
C GLU A 713 27.90 11.37 -51.12
N LYS A 714 26.66 11.32 -51.64
CA LYS A 714 25.62 12.32 -51.34
C LYS A 714 25.13 12.28 -49.90
N LEU A 715 25.15 11.10 -49.27
CA LEU A 715 24.87 10.92 -47.83
C LEU A 715 26.10 11.29 -46.96
N GLY A 716 27.22 11.69 -47.58
CA GLY A 716 28.48 12.03 -46.93
C GLY A 716 29.22 10.82 -46.36
N ILE A 717 28.90 9.60 -46.80
CA ILE A 717 29.58 8.37 -46.41
C ILE A 717 30.68 8.10 -47.45
N HIS A 718 31.94 8.12 -47.02
CA HIS A 718 33.09 7.91 -47.89
C HIS A 718 33.69 6.51 -47.76
N GLU A 719 33.28 5.75 -46.74
CA GLU A 719 33.79 4.41 -46.46
C GLU A 719 32.85 3.36 -47.01
N ILE A 720 33.23 2.80 -48.16
CA ILE A 720 32.52 1.71 -48.82
C ILE A 720 33.42 0.48 -48.73
N THR A 721 32.84 -0.64 -48.32
CA THR A 721 33.51 -1.93 -48.27
C THR A 721 32.82 -2.91 -49.21
N SER A 722 33.59 -3.85 -49.75
CA SER A 722 33.14 -4.90 -50.64
C SER A 722 33.61 -6.24 -50.07
N GLY A 723 32.69 -7.01 -49.49
CA GLY A 723 33.00 -8.31 -48.91
C GLY A 723 31.78 -9.23 -48.87
N ASN A 724 32.02 -10.54 -48.88
CA ASN A 724 30.95 -11.50 -48.61
C ASN A 724 30.44 -11.30 -47.18
N LYS A 725 29.11 -11.23 -47.03
CA LYS A 725 28.44 -10.95 -45.75
C LYS A 725 28.86 -11.89 -44.63
N SER A 726 29.18 -13.16 -44.92
CA SER A 726 29.63 -14.14 -43.91
C SER A 726 31.03 -13.89 -43.30
N GLY A 727 31.83 -12.93 -43.82
CA GLY A 727 33.17 -12.62 -43.30
C GLY A 727 33.50 -11.13 -43.18
N ILE A 728 32.61 -10.24 -43.64
CA ILE A 728 32.89 -8.80 -43.76
C ILE A 728 33.19 -8.14 -42.40
N ILE A 729 32.58 -8.59 -41.31
CA ILE A 729 32.85 -8.02 -39.98
C ILE A 729 34.23 -8.35 -39.46
N ALA A 730 34.76 -9.55 -39.71
CA ALA A 730 36.13 -9.89 -39.35
C ALA A 730 37.15 -9.06 -40.17
N VAL A 731 36.81 -8.78 -41.44
CA VAL A 731 37.61 -7.89 -42.30
C VAL A 731 37.60 -6.47 -41.77
N VAL A 732 36.42 -5.90 -41.50
CA VAL A 732 36.26 -4.55 -40.96
C VAL A 732 36.94 -4.43 -39.59
N ALA A 733 36.74 -5.39 -38.69
CA ALA A 733 37.39 -5.42 -37.38
C ALA A 733 38.91 -5.36 -37.52
N LYS A 734 39.50 -6.17 -38.41
CA LYS A 734 40.95 -6.20 -38.66
C LYS A 734 41.45 -4.90 -39.30
N GLU A 735 40.73 -4.38 -40.29
CA GLU A 735 41.11 -3.17 -41.03
C GLU A 735 41.16 -1.94 -40.12
N TYR A 736 40.18 -1.82 -39.21
CA TYR A 736 40.04 -0.68 -38.31
C TYR A 736 40.67 -0.92 -36.93
N GLY A 737 41.28 -2.09 -36.69
CA GLY A 737 41.89 -2.44 -35.41
C GLY A 737 40.90 -2.49 -34.25
N LEU A 738 39.68 -2.96 -34.51
CA LEU A 738 38.58 -3.03 -33.55
C LEU A 738 38.28 -4.48 -33.17
N GLU A 739 37.67 -4.65 -32.00
CA GLU A 739 36.99 -5.89 -31.67
C GLU A 739 35.63 -5.95 -32.39
N GLN A 740 35.14 -7.16 -32.69
CA GLN A 740 33.83 -7.31 -33.34
C GLN A 740 32.68 -6.78 -32.46
N THR A 741 32.88 -6.78 -31.14
CA THR A 741 32.00 -6.18 -30.12
C THR A 741 31.90 -4.65 -30.20
N GLU A 742 32.78 -3.98 -30.96
CA GLU A 742 32.75 -2.53 -31.18
C GLU A 742 32.06 -2.15 -32.51
N ILE A 743 31.57 -3.15 -33.24
CA ILE A 743 30.88 -2.99 -34.52
C ILE A 743 29.39 -3.25 -34.31
N ALA A 744 28.57 -2.33 -34.79
CA ALA A 744 27.15 -2.54 -35.00
C ALA A 744 26.87 -2.87 -36.47
N CYS A 745 25.81 -3.62 -36.75
CA CYS A 745 25.42 -3.88 -38.13
C CYS A 745 23.91 -3.87 -38.38
N ILE A 746 23.52 -3.56 -39.63
CA ILE A 746 22.15 -3.70 -40.11
C ILE A 746 22.13 -4.36 -41.49
N PHE A 747 21.33 -5.41 -41.63
CA PHE A 747 21.18 -6.21 -42.85
C PHE A 747 19.70 -6.53 -43.12
N ASN A 748 19.39 -6.91 -44.37
CA ASN A 748 18.03 -7.26 -44.79
C ASN A 748 17.88 -8.72 -45.32
N ASP A 749 18.95 -9.49 -45.47
CA ASP A 749 18.89 -10.86 -45.98
C ASP A 749 19.34 -11.94 -44.99
N MET A 750 18.96 -13.18 -45.30
CA MET A 750 19.34 -14.38 -44.58
C MET A 750 20.79 -14.75 -44.86
N CYS A 751 21.73 -14.16 -44.12
CA CYS A 751 23.09 -14.66 -43.97
C CYS A 751 23.15 -15.72 -42.84
N ASP A 752 24.33 -16.28 -42.56
CA ASP A 752 24.52 -17.14 -41.38
C ASP A 752 24.09 -16.40 -40.10
N LEU A 753 22.92 -16.77 -39.55
CA LEU A 753 22.30 -16.07 -38.42
C LEU A 753 23.17 -16.11 -37.16
N ALA A 754 24.11 -17.06 -37.05
CA ALA A 754 25.06 -17.13 -35.95
C ALA A 754 26.04 -15.94 -35.94
N TRP A 755 26.18 -15.25 -37.07
CA TRP A 755 27.04 -14.09 -37.23
C TRP A 755 26.59 -12.87 -36.43
N PHE A 756 25.28 -12.61 -36.36
CA PHE A 756 24.72 -11.48 -35.61
C PHE A 756 25.00 -11.55 -34.11
N LYS A 757 25.34 -12.75 -33.60
CA LYS A 757 25.73 -12.94 -32.19
C LYS A 757 27.19 -12.57 -31.89
N GLN A 758 28.01 -12.34 -32.92
CA GLN A 758 29.44 -12.05 -32.77
C GLN A 758 29.74 -10.54 -32.71
N VAL A 759 28.77 -9.71 -33.10
CA VAL A 759 28.90 -8.25 -33.14
C VAL A 759 28.48 -7.61 -31.83
N GLY A 760 28.89 -6.36 -31.63
CA GLY A 760 28.46 -5.56 -30.47
C GLY A 760 26.96 -5.34 -30.44
N LEU A 761 26.38 -5.05 -31.61
CA LEU A 761 24.96 -4.75 -31.77
C LEU A 761 24.47 -5.06 -33.18
N SER A 762 23.29 -5.64 -33.30
CA SER A 762 22.70 -6.01 -34.59
C SER A 762 21.28 -5.49 -34.74
N PHE A 763 20.95 -5.05 -35.96
CA PHE A 763 19.65 -4.52 -36.32
C PHE A 763 19.07 -5.21 -37.55
N ALA A 764 17.74 -5.23 -37.63
CA ALA A 764 16.98 -5.59 -38.84
C ALA A 764 15.87 -4.56 -39.08
N VAL A 765 15.48 -4.37 -40.34
CA VAL A 765 14.29 -3.56 -40.69
C VAL A 765 12.99 -4.35 -40.45
N GLN A 766 11.87 -3.65 -40.31
CA GLN A 766 10.57 -4.27 -40.01
C GLN A 766 10.12 -5.32 -41.04
N ASN A 767 10.45 -5.13 -42.32
CA ASN A 767 10.13 -6.05 -43.41
C ASN A 767 11.21 -7.10 -43.69
N ALA A 768 12.21 -7.24 -42.81
CA ALA A 768 13.16 -8.35 -42.87
C ALA A 768 12.46 -9.70 -42.62
N SER A 769 13.09 -10.81 -43.00
CA SER A 769 12.54 -12.15 -42.71
C SER A 769 12.37 -12.37 -41.20
N GLN A 770 11.35 -13.16 -40.81
CA GLN A 770 11.11 -13.44 -39.39
C GLN A 770 12.31 -14.11 -38.70
N ASP A 771 13.04 -14.96 -39.42
CA ASP A 771 14.25 -15.61 -38.92
C ASP A 771 15.36 -14.59 -38.61
N LEU A 772 15.53 -13.57 -39.47
CA LEU A 772 16.48 -12.48 -39.21
C LEU A 772 16.03 -11.61 -38.05
N GLN A 773 14.73 -11.26 -37.99
CA GLN A 773 14.17 -10.51 -36.86
C GLN A 773 14.39 -11.21 -35.51
N ASN A 774 14.35 -12.55 -35.51
CA ASN A 774 14.59 -13.36 -34.31
C ASN A 774 16.09 -13.50 -33.95
N ALA A 775 17.00 -13.18 -34.88
CA ALA A 775 18.44 -13.37 -34.73
C ALA A 775 19.20 -12.09 -34.31
N VAL A 776 18.61 -10.91 -34.53
CA VAL A 776 19.22 -9.61 -34.21
C VAL A 776 18.86 -9.10 -32.81
N ASP A 777 19.62 -8.13 -32.31
CA ASP A 777 19.35 -7.49 -31.02
C ASP A 777 18.12 -6.58 -31.04
N TYR A 778 17.85 -5.92 -32.17
CA TYR A 778 16.73 -4.99 -32.30
C TYR A 778 16.14 -4.93 -33.70
N VAL A 779 14.82 -5.00 -33.79
CA VAL A 779 14.08 -4.82 -35.05
C VAL A 779 13.54 -3.40 -35.10
N LEU A 780 13.90 -2.66 -36.13
CA LEU A 780 13.43 -1.30 -36.35
C LEU A 780 11.93 -1.30 -36.64
N ALA A 781 11.24 -0.24 -36.23
CA ALA A 781 9.83 -0.02 -36.54
C ALA A 781 9.60 0.42 -37.99
N VAL A 782 10.66 0.80 -38.72
CA VAL A 782 10.59 1.19 -40.14
C VAL A 782 11.02 0.07 -41.07
N ASN A 783 10.43 0.07 -42.27
CA ASN A 783 10.87 -0.79 -43.38
C ASN A 783 12.16 -0.24 -44.02
N GLY A 784 12.83 -1.08 -44.80
CA GLY A 784 13.93 -0.67 -45.69
C GLY A 784 13.55 0.54 -46.57
N GLY A 785 14.46 1.50 -46.71
CA GLY A 785 14.25 2.70 -47.50
C GLY A 785 13.21 3.68 -46.91
N GLN A 786 12.93 3.61 -45.61
CA GLN A 786 11.98 4.50 -44.92
C GLN A 786 12.59 5.28 -43.74
N GLY A 787 13.92 5.41 -43.69
CA GLY A 787 14.60 6.18 -42.63
C GLY A 787 15.23 5.32 -41.53
N ALA A 788 15.71 4.11 -41.85
CA ALA A 788 16.32 3.19 -40.90
C ALA A 788 17.49 3.82 -40.12
N MET A 789 18.32 4.63 -40.78
CA MET A 789 19.47 5.28 -40.15
C MET A 789 19.05 6.32 -39.12
N LEU A 790 17.91 7.00 -39.30
CA LEU A 790 17.39 7.95 -38.32
C LEU A 790 16.88 7.24 -37.06
N GLU A 791 16.26 6.07 -37.20
CA GLU A 791 15.83 5.28 -36.06
C GLU A 791 17.04 4.74 -35.28
N ILE A 792 18.04 4.16 -35.97
CA ILE A 792 19.28 3.73 -35.34
C ILE A 792 19.98 4.90 -34.64
N ALA A 793 20.05 6.07 -35.27
CA ALA A 793 20.64 7.25 -34.66
C ALA A 793 19.94 7.64 -33.35
N LYS A 794 18.60 7.54 -33.26
CA LYS A 794 17.88 7.81 -32.00
C LYS A 794 18.20 6.81 -30.90
N LEU A 795 18.58 5.58 -31.24
CA LEU A 795 18.96 4.54 -30.29
C LEU A 795 20.42 4.65 -29.85
N LEU A 796 21.31 5.05 -30.77
CA LEU A 796 22.76 5.13 -30.52
C LEU A 796 23.22 6.51 -30.04
N ALA A 797 22.52 7.58 -30.41
CA ALA A 797 22.92 8.96 -30.13
C ALA A 797 22.08 9.65 -29.02
N GLY A 798 20.99 9.01 -28.55
CA GLY A 798 20.08 9.56 -27.54
C GLY A 798 19.66 8.55 -26.50
#